data_AF-A0AA35W861-F1
#
_entry.id   AF-A0AA35W861-F1
#
_cell.length_a   1.000
_cell.length_b   1.000
_cell.length_c   1.000
_cell.angle_alpha   90.00
_cell.angle_beta   90.00
_cell.angle_gamma   90.00
#
_symmetry.space_group_name_H-M   'P 1'
#
loop_
_entity.id
_entity.type
_entity.pdbx_description
1 polymer ?
#
loop_
_entity_poly.entity_id
_entity_poly.type
_entity_poly.pdbx_seq_one_letter_code
_entity_poly.pdbx_strand_id
1 'polypeptide(L)'
;MPWNTAALRLCCILSTLLWSSGNAIDCELRQTCSDCITIDLTCGWCADEGVRLDSRCRLNGMHTDCGNVFAPASEIVVPQEPPPATAISPETYNVSLRNTDTLSLPIDVTTVRNIPLDLYILFDVSQSMDEEISAIQGASAEIIARLQNITDDVQVGVGSYVDKATLPFSRRNLTQESGCIKPGGPCYNFRHYGRMTNSREELSERFSRIETGSNIDAPEAGLDAMAQAVICNESVGWRDSAVKMILTFTDDAFKFSGEGRQGGILTPFETVCGLTNSTETNSYTMYSGLRNDYTSPGQLLSFLESSNIIPVFVSVTSSAQAQGFYNVSQTHQELARLYNMRLSGRASFASVNTTGTNETGIANSILTIIDQQVLFILSQTGLSPERINGISFSVKAECPARAIELNEGTNMESCSNVSVGDTTRFTLNVKLLDCEVFGTETREVAVSVFPLGRVVIEITPICSCLCDDYEVNSPRCSFNGNFSCGECTCKEGYCGLQCQFNVSVRTGCPDGLGGNICSGERGACLGTCECVCEMNLTAIVDNPKLLRVGVNASAFGPPASVTISPACLQLVLKPRSAPVMVTAATGNVCVISTRTETSIAATERTTSTADASLQKSSVNLILLNCAVELVGVTAIVATAQNLTVDNTANMWD
;
A
#
# COMPACT_ATOMS: atom_id res chain seq x y z
N MET A 1 4.94 55.88 25.02
CA MET A 1 4.95 55.81 23.54
C MET A 1 5.29 54.38 23.13
N PRO A 2 4.35 53.63 22.53
CA PRO A 2 4.51 52.24 22.18
C PRO A 2 4.81 52.11 20.67
N TRP A 3 6.07 51.98 20.27
CA TRP A 3 6.45 51.84 18.85
C TRP A 3 7.48 50.72 18.60
N ASN A 4 7.75 49.83 19.57
CA ASN A 4 8.80 48.82 19.42
C ASN A 4 8.33 47.36 19.26
N THR A 5 7.04 47.06 19.42
CA THR A 5 6.54 45.67 19.30
C THR A 5 6.00 45.33 17.91
N ALA A 6 5.56 46.32 17.13
CA ALA A 6 5.07 46.13 15.76
C ALA A 6 6.21 45.91 14.75
N ALA A 7 7.35 46.60 14.91
CA ALA A 7 8.50 46.49 14.00
C ALA A 7 9.21 45.12 14.12
N LEU A 8 9.31 44.55 15.33
CA LEU A 8 9.89 43.21 15.51
C LEU A 8 9.00 42.09 14.94
N ARG A 9 7.67 42.24 15.02
CA ARG A 9 6.75 41.24 14.43
C ARG A 9 6.73 41.31 12.90
N LEU A 10 6.86 42.49 12.30
CA LEU A 10 6.96 42.63 10.84
C LEU A 10 8.27 42.03 10.30
N CYS A 11 9.38 42.18 11.04
CA CYS A 11 10.67 41.62 10.65
C CYS A 11 10.70 40.09 10.71
N CYS A 12 10.07 39.47 11.72
CA CYS A 12 9.97 38.01 11.83
C CYS A 12 8.99 37.39 10.80
N ILE A 13 7.96 38.12 10.36
CA ILE A 13 7.04 37.67 9.31
C ILE A 13 7.70 37.79 7.92
N LEU A 14 8.50 38.84 7.69
CA LEU A 14 9.30 38.98 6.46
C LEU A 14 10.47 37.99 6.39
N SER A 15 11.12 37.63 7.51
CA SER A 15 12.18 36.63 7.52
C SER A 15 11.66 35.19 7.36
N THR A 16 10.43 34.90 7.78
CA THR A 16 9.77 33.60 7.52
C THR A 16 9.20 33.49 6.11
N LEU A 17 8.80 34.61 5.48
CA LEU A 17 8.44 34.65 4.05
C LEU A 17 9.66 34.53 3.11
N LEU A 18 10.87 34.91 3.57
CA LEU A 18 12.11 34.84 2.79
C LEU A 18 12.92 33.55 3.00
N TRP A 19 12.48 32.64 3.87
CA TRP A 19 13.13 31.34 4.14
C TRP A 19 12.22 30.16 3.75
N SER A 20 11.54 30.28 2.61
CA SER A 20 11.14 29.10 1.83
C SER A 20 12.16 28.87 0.71
N SER A 21 13.43 28.69 1.07
CA SER A 21 14.35 28.01 0.16
C SER A 21 13.92 26.54 0.12
N GLY A 22 12.90 26.23 -0.69
CA GLY A 22 12.82 24.91 -1.29
C GLY A 22 14.22 24.61 -1.85
N ASN A 23 14.74 23.40 -1.64
CA ASN A 23 16.02 23.00 -2.22
C ASN A 23 15.94 23.32 -3.72
N ALA A 24 16.58 24.41 -4.16
CA ALA A 24 16.57 24.79 -5.55
C ALA A 24 17.31 23.68 -6.30
N ILE A 25 16.63 23.11 -7.29
CA ILE A 25 17.19 22.01 -8.06
C ILE A 25 18.30 22.58 -8.93
N ASP A 26 19.50 22.04 -8.75
CA ASP A 26 20.66 22.46 -9.51
C ASP A 26 20.81 21.56 -10.74
N CYS A 27 20.27 22.03 -11.86
CA CYS A 27 20.36 21.36 -13.15
C CYS A 27 21.82 21.23 -13.62
N GLU A 28 22.67 22.20 -13.29
CA GLU A 28 24.01 22.34 -13.89
C GLU A 28 24.99 21.25 -13.45
N LEU A 29 24.69 20.57 -12.34
CA LEU A 29 25.44 19.40 -11.84
C LEU A 29 25.25 18.14 -12.71
N ARG A 30 24.32 18.14 -13.67
CA ARG A 30 24.04 16.97 -14.52
C ARG A 30 24.88 17.01 -15.78
N GLN A 31 25.68 15.96 -15.95
CA GLN A 31 26.64 15.85 -17.06
C GLN A 31 26.07 15.13 -18.27
N THR A 32 24.99 14.36 -18.13
CA THR A 32 24.36 13.66 -19.25
C THR A 32 22.95 14.19 -19.51
N CYS A 33 22.51 14.07 -20.76
CA CYS A 33 21.17 14.49 -21.17
C CYS A 33 20.08 13.75 -20.39
N SER A 34 20.22 12.42 -20.22
CA SER A 34 19.26 11.60 -19.46
C SER A 34 19.16 12.05 -18.00
N ASP A 35 20.29 12.30 -17.32
CA ASP A 35 20.28 12.79 -15.94
C ASP A 35 19.66 14.19 -15.83
N CYS A 36 19.85 15.01 -16.86
CA CYS A 36 19.29 16.36 -16.94
C CYS A 36 17.76 16.37 -17.02
N ILE A 37 17.19 15.53 -17.89
CA ILE A 37 15.73 15.54 -18.08
C ILE A 37 14.98 14.77 -16.98
N THR A 38 15.66 13.87 -16.28
CA THR A 38 15.05 13.03 -15.24
C THR A 38 15.09 13.65 -13.84
N ILE A 39 15.97 14.63 -13.58
CA ILE A 39 16.07 15.24 -12.25
C ILE A 39 14.87 16.12 -11.90
N ASP A 40 14.41 16.95 -12.83
CA ASP A 40 13.27 17.84 -12.65
C ASP A 40 12.74 18.39 -13.98
N LEU A 41 11.46 18.78 -14.00
CA LEU A 41 10.78 19.35 -15.16
C LEU A 41 11.32 20.71 -15.57
N THR A 42 11.86 21.46 -14.61
CA THR A 42 12.45 22.78 -14.86
C THR A 42 13.80 22.69 -15.56
N CYS A 43 14.43 21.51 -15.65
CA CYS A 43 15.68 21.35 -16.37
C CYS A 43 15.47 21.07 -17.86
N GLY A 44 16.36 21.59 -18.70
CA GLY A 44 16.44 21.32 -20.13
C GLY A 44 17.88 21.14 -20.58
N TRP A 45 18.08 20.35 -21.63
CA TRP A 45 19.39 20.03 -22.18
C TRP A 45 19.67 20.77 -23.49
N CYS A 46 20.84 21.37 -23.63
CA CYS A 46 21.28 21.96 -24.89
C CYS A 46 21.93 20.91 -25.81
N ALA A 47 21.24 20.62 -26.91
CA ALA A 47 21.65 19.66 -27.94
C ALA A 47 22.42 20.31 -29.11
N ASP A 48 22.83 21.59 -29.00
CA ASP A 48 23.66 22.22 -30.03
C ASP A 48 25.06 21.58 -30.12
N GLU A 49 25.54 21.42 -31.34
CA GLU A 49 26.82 20.78 -31.65
C GLU A 49 27.99 21.76 -31.52
N GLY A 50 29.12 21.29 -30.98
CA GLY A 50 30.38 22.05 -30.98
C GLY A 50 30.39 23.31 -30.11
N VAL A 51 29.33 23.56 -29.33
CA VAL A 51 29.26 24.70 -28.42
C VAL A 51 29.98 24.36 -27.11
N ARG A 52 30.85 25.26 -26.66
CA ARG A 52 31.48 25.16 -25.33
C ARG A 52 30.60 25.89 -24.32
N LEU A 53 29.80 25.13 -23.61
CA LEU A 53 28.94 25.60 -22.52
C LEU A 53 29.53 25.18 -21.18
N ASP A 54 29.37 26.02 -20.16
CA ASP A 54 29.76 25.65 -18.78
C ASP A 54 28.94 24.46 -18.25
N SER A 55 27.67 24.37 -18.66
CA SER A 55 26.84 23.18 -18.50
C SER A 55 25.81 23.13 -19.63
N ARG A 56 25.62 21.94 -20.20
CA ARG A 56 24.56 21.67 -21.19
C ARG A 56 23.19 21.50 -20.53
N CYS A 57 23.16 21.14 -19.25
CA CYS A 57 21.92 21.05 -18.47
C CYS A 57 21.71 22.34 -17.70
N ARG A 58 20.62 23.07 -17.99
CA ARG A 58 20.28 24.32 -17.29
C ARG A 58 18.78 24.40 -17.07
N LEU A 59 18.36 25.37 -16.26
CA LEU A 59 16.95 25.72 -16.14
C LEU A 59 16.38 26.07 -17.52
N ASN A 60 15.21 25.52 -17.81
CA ASN A 60 14.47 25.75 -19.03
C ASN A 60 14.13 27.24 -19.13
N GLY A 61 14.53 27.89 -20.22
CA GLY A 61 14.47 29.35 -20.39
C GLY A 61 15.77 30.11 -20.07
N MET A 62 16.79 29.47 -19.49
CA MET A 62 18.14 30.05 -19.32
C MET A 62 19.14 29.65 -20.43
N HIS A 63 18.63 29.01 -21.49
CA HIS A 63 19.38 28.59 -22.68
C HIS A 63 19.41 29.72 -23.74
N THR A 64 19.92 30.90 -23.39
CA THR A 64 19.95 32.06 -24.33
C THR A 64 20.99 31.89 -25.45
N ASP A 65 21.93 30.97 -25.25
CA ASP A 65 23.06 30.62 -26.10
C ASP A 65 22.89 29.26 -26.81
N CYS A 66 21.69 28.66 -26.77
CA CYS A 66 21.39 27.38 -27.39
C CYS A 66 20.15 27.45 -28.28
N GLY A 67 20.27 26.99 -29.53
CA GLY A 67 19.18 26.91 -30.51
C GLY A 67 18.30 25.67 -30.36
N ASN A 68 18.89 24.54 -29.97
CA ASN A 68 18.20 23.26 -29.82
C ASN A 68 18.15 22.79 -28.36
N VAL A 69 17.07 23.11 -27.66
CA VAL A 69 16.87 22.73 -26.26
C VAL A 69 15.92 21.54 -26.17
N PHE A 70 16.40 20.43 -25.62
CA PHE A 70 15.61 19.24 -25.34
C PHE A 70 15.05 19.31 -23.91
N ALA A 71 13.75 19.57 -23.81
CA ALA A 71 13.00 19.63 -22.55
C ALA A 71 11.61 19.00 -22.77
N PRO A 72 11.51 17.66 -22.84
CA PRO A 72 10.25 16.99 -23.13
C PRO A 72 9.23 17.27 -22.02
N ALA A 73 7.95 17.30 -22.37
CA ALA A 73 6.86 17.35 -21.40
C ALA A 73 6.08 16.04 -21.46
N SER A 74 5.37 15.69 -20.39
CA SER A 74 4.40 14.61 -20.47
C SER A 74 3.21 15.03 -21.30
N GLU A 75 2.68 14.11 -22.11
CA GLU A 75 1.54 14.39 -22.95
C GLU A 75 0.62 13.18 -23.09
N ILE A 76 -0.66 13.47 -23.33
CA ILE A 76 -1.63 12.47 -23.76
C ILE A 76 -1.48 12.34 -25.27
N VAL A 77 -1.03 11.17 -25.72
CA VAL A 77 -1.02 10.80 -27.13
C VAL A 77 -2.46 10.46 -27.50
N VAL A 78 -3.12 11.40 -28.20
CA VAL A 78 -4.56 11.31 -28.50
C VAL A 78 -4.87 10.01 -29.24
N PRO A 79 -5.75 9.14 -28.70
CA PRO A 79 -6.26 7.99 -29.44
C PRO A 79 -7.01 8.46 -30.70
N GLN A 80 -6.79 7.81 -31.84
CA GLN A 80 -7.56 8.07 -33.05
C GLN A 80 -9.01 7.56 -32.89
N GLU A 81 -9.96 8.47 -33.11
CA GLU A 81 -11.43 8.32 -33.10
C GLU A 81 -12.15 8.28 -31.73
N PRO A 82 -13.31 8.96 -31.59
CA PRO A 82 -14.15 8.81 -30.41
C PRO A 82 -14.69 7.37 -30.37
N PRO A 83 -14.50 6.64 -29.26
CA PRO A 83 -15.10 5.32 -29.11
C PRO A 83 -16.64 5.43 -29.18
N PRO A 84 -17.34 4.33 -29.51
CA PRO A 84 -18.79 4.26 -29.36
C PRO A 84 -19.20 4.68 -27.93
N ALA A 85 -20.43 5.15 -27.74
CA ALA A 85 -20.94 5.54 -26.43
C ALA A 85 -20.90 4.36 -25.45
N THR A 86 -19.81 4.24 -24.71
CA THR A 86 -19.57 3.27 -23.65
C THR A 86 -19.86 3.92 -22.30
N ALA A 87 -20.03 3.09 -21.27
CA ALA A 87 -20.26 3.58 -19.91
C ALA A 87 -19.02 4.25 -19.28
N ILE A 88 -17.83 3.97 -19.83
CA ILE A 88 -16.54 4.51 -19.41
C ILE A 88 -15.94 5.22 -20.61
N SER A 89 -15.58 6.50 -20.48
CA SER A 89 -15.01 7.28 -21.58
C SER A 89 -13.87 8.18 -21.12
N PRO A 90 -12.69 8.13 -21.75
CA PRO A 90 -12.24 7.08 -22.69
C PRO A 90 -11.89 5.79 -21.94
N GLU A 91 -11.92 4.66 -22.65
CA GLU A 91 -11.51 3.35 -22.10
C GLU A 91 -10.00 3.11 -22.19
N THR A 92 -9.30 3.87 -23.04
CA THR A 92 -7.87 3.71 -23.28
C THR A 92 -7.18 5.07 -23.38
N TYR A 93 -6.01 5.18 -22.77
CA TYR A 93 -5.08 6.29 -22.94
C TYR A 93 -3.73 5.79 -23.43
N ASN A 94 -3.13 6.54 -24.34
CA ASN A 94 -1.71 6.43 -24.65
C ASN A 94 -1.04 7.67 -24.09
N VAL A 95 -0.03 7.50 -23.23
CA VAL A 95 0.61 8.62 -22.55
C VAL A 95 2.12 8.49 -22.63
N SER A 96 2.79 9.63 -22.80
CA SER A 96 4.22 9.74 -22.58
C SER A 96 4.44 10.46 -21.25
N LEU A 97 5.23 9.88 -20.35
CA LEU A 97 5.45 10.41 -19.01
C LEU A 97 6.92 10.72 -18.77
N ARG A 98 7.24 11.99 -18.58
CA ARG A 98 8.55 12.42 -18.09
C ARG A 98 8.67 12.16 -16.60
N ASN A 99 9.87 11.75 -16.17
CA ASN A 99 10.13 11.54 -14.75
C ASN A 99 9.80 12.81 -13.95
N THR A 100 9.22 12.63 -12.76
CA THR A 100 8.75 13.69 -11.84
C THR A 100 7.52 14.47 -12.29
N ASP A 101 7.10 14.34 -13.56
CA ASP A 101 5.92 15.01 -14.11
C ASP A 101 4.62 14.36 -13.65
N THR A 102 3.55 15.13 -13.62
CA THR A 102 2.21 14.65 -13.28
C THR A 102 1.26 14.95 -14.43
N LEU A 103 0.72 13.90 -15.03
CA LEU A 103 -0.26 13.99 -16.11
C LEU A 103 -1.67 13.68 -15.58
N SER A 104 -2.62 14.55 -15.87
CA SER A 104 -4.02 14.40 -15.45
C SER A 104 -4.88 13.84 -16.57
N LEU A 105 -5.52 12.70 -16.33
CA LEU A 105 -6.35 11.95 -17.27
C LEU A 105 -7.84 12.07 -16.88
N PRO A 106 -8.69 12.76 -17.66
CA PRO A 106 -10.11 12.95 -17.34
C PRO A 106 -10.97 11.77 -17.81
N ILE A 107 -11.55 11.02 -16.87
CA ILE A 107 -12.36 9.81 -17.12
C ILE A 107 -13.81 10.09 -16.72
N ASP A 108 -14.72 9.98 -17.68
CA ASP A 108 -16.16 10.07 -17.44
C ASP A 108 -16.75 8.67 -17.28
N VAL A 109 -17.49 8.46 -16.20
CA VAL A 109 -18.15 7.18 -15.89
C VAL A 109 -19.65 7.41 -15.77
N THR A 110 -20.42 6.86 -16.69
CA THR A 110 -21.87 6.94 -16.72
C THR A 110 -22.48 5.67 -16.16
N THR A 111 -23.29 5.81 -15.12
CA THR A 111 -23.93 4.67 -14.44
C THR A 111 -24.96 4.02 -15.36
N VAL A 112 -24.85 2.71 -15.56
CA VAL A 112 -25.75 1.93 -16.41
C VAL A 112 -26.74 1.11 -15.59
N ARG A 113 -27.80 0.66 -16.25
CA ARG A 113 -28.73 -0.33 -15.69
C ARG A 113 -28.19 -1.74 -15.95
N ASN A 114 -28.67 -2.71 -15.17
CA ASN A 114 -28.45 -4.14 -15.39
C ASN A 114 -26.99 -4.58 -15.25
N ILE A 115 -26.33 -4.10 -14.21
CA ILE A 115 -25.01 -4.60 -13.79
C ILE A 115 -25.19 -6.02 -13.24
N PRO A 116 -24.53 -7.05 -13.79
CA PRO A 116 -24.64 -8.42 -13.26
C PRO A 116 -24.20 -8.48 -11.80
N LEU A 117 -24.97 -9.19 -10.97
CA LEU A 117 -24.74 -9.32 -9.53
C LEU A 117 -24.60 -10.78 -9.14
N ASP A 118 -23.53 -11.07 -8.42
CA ASP A 118 -23.34 -12.32 -7.69
C ASP A 118 -23.38 -12.04 -6.19
N LEU A 119 -24.38 -12.60 -5.52
CA LEU A 119 -24.59 -12.43 -4.08
C LEU A 119 -24.39 -13.75 -3.36
N TYR A 120 -23.41 -13.84 -2.48
CA TYR A 120 -23.24 -14.98 -1.59
C TYR A 120 -23.70 -14.62 -0.18
N ILE A 121 -24.62 -15.39 0.38
CA ILE A 121 -25.15 -15.15 1.73
C ILE A 121 -24.62 -16.23 2.67
N LEU A 122 -23.87 -15.79 3.69
CA LEU A 122 -23.37 -16.61 4.78
C LEU A 122 -24.22 -16.37 6.03
N PHE A 123 -24.75 -17.45 6.57
CA PHE A 123 -25.45 -17.42 7.84
C PHE A 123 -24.63 -18.14 8.91
N ASP A 124 -24.43 -17.44 10.02
CA ASP A 124 -24.26 -18.09 11.32
C ASP A 124 -25.53 -18.89 11.62
N VAL A 125 -25.36 -20.18 11.89
CA VAL A 125 -26.48 -21.07 12.23
C VAL A 125 -26.31 -21.66 13.61
N SER A 126 -25.54 -21.02 14.48
CA SER A 126 -25.51 -21.35 15.91
C SER A 126 -26.92 -21.30 16.52
N GLN A 127 -27.09 -21.90 17.70
CA GLN A 127 -28.40 -22.05 18.31
C GLN A 127 -29.08 -20.71 18.63
N SER A 128 -28.32 -19.63 18.81
CA SER A 128 -28.85 -18.29 19.08
C SER A 128 -29.59 -17.67 17.88
N MET A 129 -29.33 -18.17 16.67
CA MET A 129 -29.90 -17.69 15.40
C MET A 129 -31.09 -18.53 14.90
N ASP A 130 -31.61 -19.48 15.68
CA ASP A 130 -32.64 -20.45 15.24
C ASP A 130 -33.92 -19.79 14.69
N GLU A 131 -34.36 -18.69 15.31
CA GLU A 131 -35.54 -17.92 14.88
C GLU A 131 -35.30 -17.25 13.53
N GLU A 132 -34.12 -16.65 13.35
CA GLU A 132 -33.69 -16.00 12.11
C GLU A 132 -33.53 -16.97 10.95
N ILE A 133 -32.91 -18.13 11.20
CA ILE A 133 -32.72 -19.17 10.19
C ILE A 133 -34.06 -19.73 9.74
N SER A 134 -34.95 -20.05 10.67
CA SER A 134 -36.30 -20.55 10.35
C SER A 134 -37.07 -19.53 9.50
N ALA A 135 -37.03 -18.25 9.89
CA ALA A 135 -37.71 -17.17 9.18
C ALA A 135 -37.18 -16.99 7.73
N ILE A 136 -35.86 -16.96 7.53
CA ILE A 136 -35.29 -16.76 6.20
C ILE A 136 -35.44 -17.98 5.30
N GLN A 137 -35.48 -19.19 5.86
CA GLN A 137 -35.80 -20.40 5.09
C GLN A 137 -37.19 -20.28 4.43
N GLY A 138 -38.18 -19.81 5.18
CA GLY A 138 -39.55 -19.60 4.69
C GLY A 138 -39.67 -18.51 3.62
N ALA A 139 -38.77 -17.52 3.61
CA ALA A 139 -38.79 -16.38 2.69
C ALA A 139 -37.69 -16.41 1.60
N SER A 140 -36.90 -17.49 1.54
CA SER A 140 -35.72 -17.63 0.66
C SER A 140 -36.01 -17.41 -0.84
N ALA A 141 -37.19 -17.82 -1.31
CA ALA A 141 -37.62 -17.62 -2.69
C ALA A 141 -37.82 -16.13 -3.06
N GLU A 142 -38.03 -15.26 -2.07
CA GLU A 142 -38.19 -13.82 -2.28
C GLU A 142 -36.86 -13.11 -2.55
N ILE A 143 -35.73 -13.67 -2.15
CA ILE A 143 -34.40 -13.04 -2.30
C ILE A 143 -34.13 -12.71 -3.76
N ILE A 144 -34.14 -13.72 -4.64
CA ILE A 144 -33.92 -13.52 -6.08
C ILE A 144 -35.00 -12.61 -6.67
N ALA A 145 -36.27 -12.77 -6.23
CA ALA A 145 -37.36 -11.95 -6.73
C ALA A 145 -37.19 -10.45 -6.45
N ARG A 146 -36.70 -10.10 -5.25
CA ARG A 146 -36.47 -8.71 -4.84
C ARG A 146 -35.22 -8.15 -5.51
N LEU A 147 -34.14 -8.94 -5.60
CA LEU A 147 -32.91 -8.54 -6.31
C LEU A 147 -33.13 -8.30 -7.81
N GLN A 148 -34.00 -9.10 -8.44
CA GLN A 148 -34.40 -8.91 -9.84
C GLN A 148 -35.15 -7.60 -10.10
N ASN A 149 -35.70 -6.96 -9.07
CA ASN A 149 -36.26 -5.60 -9.21
C ASN A 149 -35.17 -4.51 -9.20
N ILE A 150 -33.96 -4.84 -8.74
CA ILE A 150 -32.80 -3.95 -8.68
C ILE A 150 -31.95 -4.09 -9.95
N THR A 151 -31.61 -5.33 -10.33
CA THR A 151 -30.83 -5.65 -11.54
C THR A 151 -31.31 -6.97 -12.15
N ASP A 152 -31.37 -7.05 -13.49
CA ASP A 152 -31.98 -8.17 -14.19
C ASP A 152 -31.14 -9.47 -14.11
N ASP A 153 -29.81 -9.37 -14.03
CA ASP A 153 -28.89 -10.51 -14.04
C ASP A 153 -28.31 -10.78 -12.65
N VAL A 154 -28.92 -11.72 -11.91
CA VAL A 154 -28.58 -12.04 -10.53
C VAL A 154 -28.30 -13.53 -10.38
N GLN A 155 -27.22 -13.88 -9.67
CA GLN A 155 -27.01 -15.22 -9.12
C GLN A 155 -26.83 -15.14 -7.60
N VAL A 156 -27.42 -16.09 -6.88
CA VAL A 156 -27.34 -16.16 -5.42
C VAL A 156 -26.77 -17.50 -4.97
N GLY A 157 -25.81 -17.45 -4.07
CA GLY A 157 -25.25 -18.59 -3.35
C GLY A 157 -25.56 -18.50 -1.87
N VAL A 158 -25.61 -19.66 -1.21
CA VAL A 158 -25.82 -19.74 0.24
C VAL A 158 -24.83 -20.71 0.88
N GLY A 159 -24.32 -20.30 2.04
CA GLY A 159 -23.52 -21.12 2.91
C GLY A 159 -23.86 -20.87 4.37
N SER A 160 -23.43 -21.78 5.23
CA SER A 160 -23.62 -21.67 6.67
C SER A 160 -22.35 -22.03 7.43
N TYR A 161 -22.24 -21.50 8.65
CA TYR A 161 -21.13 -21.79 9.54
C TYR A 161 -21.57 -21.83 11.00
N VAL A 162 -20.78 -22.52 11.82
CA VAL A 162 -20.85 -22.49 13.28
C VAL A 162 -19.41 -22.34 13.75
N ASP A 163 -18.74 -23.44 14.12
CA ASP A 163 -17.34 -23.44 14.49
C ASP A 163 -16.63 -24.78 14.17
N LYS A 164 -15.29 -24.80 14.28
CA LYS A 164 -14.47 -26.00 14.20
C LYS A 164 -15.00 -27.05 15.17
N ALA A 165 -15.33 -28.23 14.62
CA ALA A 165 -15.88 -29.37 15.35
C ALA A 165 -14.83 -30.07 16.24
N THR A 166 -14.29 -29.36 17.23
CA THR A 166 -13.34 -29.87 18.23
C THR A 166 -13.44 -29.05 19.51
N LEU A 167 -13.07 -29.66 20.64
CA LEU A 167 -12.92 -28.92 21.89
C LEU A 167 -11.76 -27.91 21.77
N PRO A 168 -11.85 -26.75 22.45
CA PRO A 168 -12.93 -26.32 23.34
C PRO A 168 -14.13 -25.66 22.62
N PHE A 169 -14.10 -25.56 21.29
CA PHE A 169 -15.08 -24.76 20.53
C PHE A 169 -16.42 -25.47 20.37
N SER A 170 -16.39 -26.77 20.08
CA SER A 170 -17.57 -27.60 19.82
C SER A 170 -17.39 -29.00 20.41
N ARG A 171 -18.49 -29.62 20.86
CA ARG A 171 -18.46 -31.00 21.41
C ARG A 171 -18.61 -32.03 20.31
N ARG A 172 -17.53 -32.37 19.62
CA ARG A 172 -17.57 -33.44 18.61
C ARG A 172 -17.96 -34.79 19.23
N ASN A 173 -18.93 -35.48 18.63
CA ASN A 173 -19.16 -36.89 18.90
C ASN A 173 -18.14 -37.73 18.11
N LEU A 174 -17.18 -38.36 18.78
CA LEU A 174 -16.15 -39.18 18.12
C LEU A 174 -16.69 -40.41 17.35
N THR A 175 -17.97 -40.75 17.56
CA THR A 175 -18.63 -41.89 16.88
C THR A 175 -19.38 -41.51 15.60
N GLN A 176 -19.53 -40.21 15.30
CA GLN A 176 -20.12 -39.69 14.08
C GLN A 176 -19.16 -38.70 13.43
N GLU A 177 -18.86 -38.83 12.13
CA GLU A 177 -17.91 -37.93 11.48
C GLU A 177 -18.42 -36.48 11.42
N SER A 178 -19.75 -36.26 11.36
CA SER A 178 -20.39 -34.95 11.19
C SER A 178 -21.13 -34.39 12.43
N GLY A 179 -21.26 -35.17 13.51
CA GLY A 179 -22.21 -34.87 14.60
C GLY A 179 -21.57 -34.27 15.85
N CYS A 180 -22.17 -33.20 16.38
CA CYS A 180 -21.94 -32.77 17.75
C CYS A 180 -22.74 -33.60 18.76
N ILE A 181 -22.30 -33.62 20.01
CA ILE A 181 -23.07 -34.22 21.11
C ILE A 181 -24.34 -33.39 21.32
N LYS A 182 -25.50 -33.99 21.00
CA LYS A 182 -26.83 -33.42 21.26
C LYS A 182 -27.03 -33.12 22.76
N PRO A 183 -27.85 -32.11 23.14
CA PRO A 183 -28.76 -31.31 22.31
C PRO A 183 -28.05 -30.17 21.54
N GLY A 184 -28.58 -29.78 20.37
CA GLY A 184 -28.13 -28.55 19.67
C GLY A 184 -27.91 -28.62 18.15
N GLY A 185 -27.98 -29.79 17.50
CA GLY A 185 -27.78 -29.90 16.04
C GLY A 185 -26.33 -30.24 15.62
N PRO A 186 -25.99 -30.16 14.32
CA PRO A 186 -24.63 -30.41 13.83
C PRO A 186 -23.65 -29.32 14.26
N CYS A 187 -22.35 -29.66 14.32
CA CYS A 187 -21.28 -28.67 14.45
C CYS A 187 -20.24 -28.88 13.37
N TYR A 188 -19.92 -27.80 12.69
CA TYR A 188 -19.03 -27.80 11.54
C TYR A 188 -18.54 -26.38 11.31
N ASN A 189 -17.38 -26.26 10.68
CA ASN A 189 -16.79 -24.97 10.39
C ASN A 189 -17.56 -24.25 9.26
N PHE A 190 -17.62 -24.82 8.05
CA PHE A 190 -18.33 -24.20 6.92
C PHE A 190 -18.97 -25.22 5.98
N ARG A 191 -20.21 -24.96 5.57
CA ARG A 191 -20.94 -25.70 4.52
C ARG A 191 -21.36 -24.77 3.38
N HIS A 192 -21.17 -25.24 2.15
CA HIS A 192 -21.63 -24.61 0.93
C HIS A 192 -22.70 -25.49 0.26
N TYR A 193 -23.90 -24.93 0.02
CA TYR A 193 -25.08 -25.68 -0.45
C TYR A 193 -25.23 -25.74 -1.97
N GLY A 194 -24.14 -25.55 -2.70
CA GLY A 194 -24.07 -25.70 -4.15
C GLY A 194 -23.89 -24.38 -4.92
N ARG A 195 -23.33 -24.51 -6.13
CA ARG A 195 -22.95 -23.40 -7.01
C ARG A 195 -24.07 -22.39 -7.19
N MET A 196 -23.78 -21.09 -7.13
CA MET A 196 -24.76 -20.00 -7.28
C MET A 196 -25.80 -20.23 -8.38
N THR A 197 -27.03 -19.80 -8.13
CA THR A 197 -28.18 -20.01 -9.01
C THR A 197 -29.02 -18.76 -9.17
N ASN A 198 -29.70 -18.62 -10.30
CA ASN A 198 -30.71 -17.61 -10.55
C ASN A 198 -32.14 -18.19 -10.44
N SER A 199 -32.28 -19.47 -10.09
CA SER A 199 -33.56 -20.15 -9.87
C SER A 199 -34.04 -19.96 -8.44
N ARG A 200 -35.27 -19.46 -8.28
CA ARG A 200 -35.91 -19.24 -6.97
C ARG A 200 -36.15 -20.57 -6.27
N GLU A 201 -36.56 -21.57 -7.03
CA GLU A 201 -36.87 -22.91 -6.55
C GLU A 201 -35.59 -23.63 -6.08
N GLU A 202 -34.51 -23.54 -6.86
CA GLU A 202 -33.22 -24.12 -6.44
C GLU A 202 -32.65 -23.40 -5.21
N LEU A 203 -32.76 -22.06 -5.15
CA LEU A 203 -32.29 -21.33 -3.98
C LEU A 203 -33.08 -21.74 -2.73
N SER A 204 -34.41 -21.80 -2.81
CA SER A 204 -35.26 -22.19 -1.70
C SER A 204 -34.99 -23.62 -1.22
N GLU A 205 -34.77 -24.53 -2.16
CA GLU A 205 -34.40 -25.91 -1.88
C GLU A 205 -33.05 -25.99 -1.12
N ARG A 206 -32.06 -25.16 -1.47
CA ARG A 206 -30.78 -25.11 -0.75
C ARG A 206 -30.91 -24.53 0.65
N PHE A 207 -31.70 -23.49 0.82
CA PHE A 207 -32.00 -22.93 2.15
C PHE A 207 -32.68 -23.96 3.05
N SER A 208 -33.59 -24.79 2.51
CA SER A 208 -34.29 -25.83 3.28
C SER A 208 -33.37 -26.92 3.85
N ARG A 209 -32.14 -27.05 3.33
CA ARG A 209 -31.12 -28.01 3.79
C ARG A 209 -30.29 -27.46 4.96
N ILE A 210 -30.44 -26.19 5.31
CA ILE A 210 -29.72 -25.57 6.41
C ILE A 210 -30.31 -26.08 7.72
N GLU A 211 -29.45 -26.56 8.61
CA GLU A 211 -29.82 -27.04 9.94
C GLU A 211 -29.18 -26.13 10.98
N THR A 212 -29.96 -25.71 11.99
CA THR A 212 -29.44 -25.03 13.17
C THR A 212 -28.45 -25.94 13.90
N GLY A 213 -27.26 -25.41 14.14
CA GLY A 213 -26.14 -26.06 14.79
C GLY A 213 -25.86 -25.55 16.20
N SER A 214 -24.79 -26.07 16.80
CA SER A 214 -24.40 -25.74 18.18
C SER A 214 -22.90 -25.87 18.42
N ASN A 215 -22.40 -24.94 19.23
CA ASN A 215 -21.05 -24.76 19.72
C ASN A 215 -21.09 -24.51 21.25
N ILE A 216 -19.91 -24.38 21.87
CA ILE A 216 -19.76 -24.20 23.31
C ILE A 216 -19.42 -22.75 23.66
N ASP A 217 -18.47 -22.17 22.93
CA ASP A 217 -17.97 -20.82 23.17
C ASP A 217 -18.58 -19.83 22.18
N ALA A 218 -18.73 -18.58 22.61
CA ALA A 218 -19.50 -17.56 21.89
C ALA A 218 -18.94 -17.19 20.50
N PRO A 219 -17.63 -16.87 20.32
CA PRO A 219 -17.15 -16.45 19.00
C PRO A 219 -17.19 -17.59 17.97
N GLU A 220 -17.53 -17.29 16.72
CA GLU A 220 -17.79 -18.28 15.67
C GLU A 220 -16.76 -18.26 14.53
N ALA A 221 -16.77 -19.27 13.66
CA ALA A 221 -15.83 -19.43 12.54
C ALA A 221 -16.21 -18.63 11.26
N GLY A 222 -16.87 -17.49 11.39
CA GLY A 222 -17.38 -16.71 10.25
C GLY A 222 -16.29 -16.30 9.23
N LEU A 223 -15.09 -15.95 9.69
CA LEU A 223 -13.99 -15.58 8.79
C LEU A 223 -13.47 -16.76 7.96
N ASP A 224 -13.44 -17.99 8.52
CA ASP A 224 -13.06 -19.20 7.78
C ASP A 224 -14.07 -19.47 6.65
N ALA A 225 -15.36 -19.35 6.96
CA ALA A 225 -16.45 -19.53 6.00
C ALA A 225 -16.37 -18.52 4.86
N MET A 226 -16.14 -17.24 5.18
CA MET A 226 -15.89 -16.20 4.18
C MET A 226 -14.67 -16.52 3.32
N ALA A 227 -13.54 -16.87 3.92
CA ALA A 227 -12.32 -17.19 3.18
C ALA A 227 -12.52 -18.38 2.23
N GLN A 228 -13.20 -19.44 2.67
CA GLN A 228 -13.48 -20.59 1.81
C GLN A 228 -14.46 -20.24 0.69
N ALA A 229 -15.49 -19.43 0.94
CA ALA A 229 -16.42 -18.98 -0.11
C ALA A 229 -15.73 -18.10 -1.17
N VAL A 230 -14.70 -17.34 -0.79
CA VAL A 230 -13.88 -16.53 -1.69
C VAL A 230 -12.90 -17.40 -2.48
N ILE A 231 -12.12 -18.25 -1.80
CA ILE A 231 -11.05 -19.06 -2.41
C ILE A 231 -11.63 -20.15 -3.33
N CYS A 232 -12.76 -20.76 -2.96
CA CYS A 232 -13.40 -21.82 -3.75
C CYS A 232 -14.22 -21.25 -4.92
N ASN A 233 -13.58 -20.41 -5.74
CA ASN A 233 -14.21 -19.65 -6.80
C ASN A 233 -15.06 -20.51 -7.75
N GLU A 234 -14.51 -21.63 -8.21
CA GLU A 234 -15.19 -22.52 -9.16
C GLU A 234 -16.38 -23.27 -8.55
N SER A 235 -16.25 -23.71 -7.29
CA SER A 235 -17.29 -24.42 -6.56
C SER A 235 -18.47 -23.50 -6.25
N VAL A 236 -18.18 -22.29 -5.78
CA VAL A 236 -19.20 -21.26 -5.51
C VAL A 236 -19.79 -20.74 -6.82
N GLY A 237 -18.95 -20.48 -7.82
CA GLY A 237 -19.35 -20.10 -9.17
C GLY A 237 -19.37 -18.60 -9.46
N TRP A 238 -18.45 -17.80 -8.87
CA TRP A 238 -18.41 -16.36 -9.14
C TRP A 238 -18.08 -16.06 -10.61
N ARG A 239 -18.70 -15.03 -11.16
CA ARG A 239 -18.51 -14.54 -12.53
C ARG A 239 -17.62 -13.32 -12.55
N ASP A 240 -16.61 -13.31 -13.42
CA ASP A 240 -15.68 -12.18 -13.52
C ASP A 240 -16.32 -10.90 -14.07
N SER A 241 -17.43 -11.03 -14.79
CA SER A 241 -18.20 -9.89 -15.33
C SER A 241 -19.24 -9.34 -14.36
N ALA A 242 -19.35 -9.86 -13.13
CA ALA A 242 -20.36 -9.47 -12.16
C ALA A 242 -19.76 -8.70 -10.99
N VAL A 243 -20.58 -7.86 -10.36
CA VAL A 243 -20.32 -7.36 -9.01
C VAL A 243 -20.45 -8.54 -8.05
N LYS A 244 -19.37 -8.87 -7.36
CA LYS A 244 -19.31 -9.98 -6.42
C LYS A 244 -19.45 -9.46 -4.99
N MET A 245 -20.46 -9.92 -4.26
CA MET A 245 -20.79 -9.46 -2.92
C MET A 245 -21.00 -10.65 -1.98
N ILE A 246 -20.44 -10.57 -0.77
CA ILE A 246 -20.64 -11.57 0.28
C ILE A 246 -21.23 -10.91 1.53
N LEU A 247 -22.41 -11.37 1.97
CA LEU A 247 -23.11 -10.88 3.15
C LEU A 247 -23.01 -11.94 4.24
N THR A 248 -22.44 -11.57 5.39
CA THR A 248 -22.27 -12.47 6.53
C THR A 248 -23.17 -12.02 7.68
N PHE A 249 -24.15 -12.84 8.04
CA PHE A 249 -25.10 -12.61 9.12
C PHE A 249 -24.65 -13.37 10.38
N THR A 250 -24.56 -12.68 11.51
CA THR A 250 -24.25 -13.28 12.82
C THR A 250 -24.74 -12.42 13.97
N ASP A 251 -25.06 -13.04 15.09
CA ASP A 251 -25.34 -12.37 16.35
C ASP A 251 -24.18 -12.47 17.37
N ASP A 252 -23.04 -13.06 17.01
CA ASP A 252 -21.85 -13.19 17.87
C ASP A 252 -20.56 -12.68 17.20
N ALA A 253 -19.45 -12.68 17.93
CA ALA A 253 -18.12 -12.30 17.46
C ALA A 253 -17.51 -13.38 16.54
N PHE A 254 -16.40 -13.04 15.86
CA PHE A 254 -15.66 -13.98 15.02
C PHE A 254 -14.36 -14.45 15.67
N LYS A 255 -13.98 -15.69 15.38
CA LYS A 255 -12.64 -16.24 15.66
C LYS A 255 -11.62 -15.86 14.59
N PHE A 256 -10.35 -15.79 14.99
CA PHE A 256 -9.24 -15.46 14.09
C PHE A 256 -7.96 -16.25 14.41
N SER A 257 -6.98 -16.14 13.51
CA SER A 257 -5.69 -16.85 13.58
C SER A 257 -5.05 -16.79 14.97
N GLY A 258 -4.57 -17.93 15.45
CA GLY A 258 -3.98 -18.13 16.77
C GLY A 258 -4.93 -18.81 17.77
N GLU A 259 -6.24 -18.65 17.60
CA GLU A 259 -7.23 -19.23 18.52
C GLU A 259 -7.38 -20.74 18.36
N GLY A 260 -7.09 -21.30 17.18
CA GLY A 260 -7.10 -22.73 16.92
C GLY A 260 -6.09 -23.51 17.78
N ARG A 261 -5.07 -22.82 18.32
CA ARG A 261 -4.12 -23.37 19.29
C ARG A 261 -4.81 -23.99 20.50
N GLN A 262 -5.93 -23.44 20.95
CA GLN A 262 -6.70 -23.97 22.08
C GLN A 262 -7.28 -25.35 21.78
N GLY A 263 -7.62 -25.62 20.52
CA GLY A 263 -8.09 -26.92 20.04
C GLY A 263 -6.99 -27.83 19.49
N GLY A 264 -5.71 -27.50 19.72
CA GLY A 264 -4.56 -28.27 19.22
C GLY A 264 -4.28 -28.11 17.72
N ILE A 265 -4.88 -27.10 17.08
CA ILE A 265 -4.71 -26.82 15.65
C ILE A 265 -3.63 -25.75 15.49
N LEU A 266 -2.46 -26.15 15.00
CA LEU A 266 -1.26 -25.30 14.97
C LEU A 266 -0.81 -24.92 13.56
N THR A 267 -1.35 -25.59 12.54
CA THR A 267 -1.03 -25.30 11.13
C THR A 267 -1.78 -24.03 10.72
N PRO A 268 -1.14 -23.02 10.13
CA PRO A 268 -1.83 -21.83 9.64
C PRO A 268 -2.93 -22.15 8.61
N PHE A 269 -3.87 -21.22 8.44
CA PHE A 269 -4.90 -21.28 7.40
C PHE A 269 -4.28 -21.41 6.00
N GLU A 270 -4.77 -22.37 5.22
CA GLU A 270 -4.30 -22.64 3.86
C GLU A 270 -4.94 -21.71 2.83
N THR A 271 -4.17 -21.29 1.82
CA THR A 271 -4.63 -20.38 0.76
C THR A 271 -5.30 -21.11 -0.42
N VAL A 272 -5.74 -22.35 -0.21
CA VAL A 272 -6.35 -23.20 -1.25
C VAL A 272 -7.76 -23.62 -0.85
N CYS A 273 -8.58 -23.94 -1.85
CA CYS A 273 -9.94 -24.39 -1.61
C CYS A 273 -9.93 -25.72 -0.85
N GLY A 274 -10.56 -25.73 0.33
CA GLY A 274 -10.65 -26.90 1.21
C GLY A 274 -12.02 -27.57 1.23
N LEU A 275 -12.94 -27.16 0.33
CA LEU A 275 -14.25 -27.78 0.23
C LEU A 275 -14.14 -29.23 -0.26
N THR A 276 -14.80 -30.13 0.47
CA THR A 276 -14.89 -31.55 0.14
C THR A 276 -16.35 -31.98 0.09
N ASN A 277 -16.68 -33.00 -0.71
CA ASN A 277 -18.02 -33.57 -0.71
C ASN A 277 -18.33 -34.16 0.67
N SER A 278 -19.54 -33.91 1.17
CA SER A 278 -20.00 -34.55 2.40
C SER A 278 -20.06 -36.06 2.23
N THR A 279 -19.52 -36.79 3.22
CA THR A 279 -19.49 -38.25 3.23
C THR A 279 -20.85 -38.85 3.60
N GLU A 280 -21.77 -38.05 4.15
CA GLU A 280 -23.05 -38.51 4.68
C GLU A 280 -24.25 -38.16 3.79
N THR A 281 -24.17 -37.07 3.01
CA THR A 281 -25.25 -36.63 2.11
C THR A 281 -24.67 -35.87 0.90
N ASN A 282 -25.13 -36.14 -0.33
CA ASN A 282 -24.77 -35.32 -1.51
C ASN A 282 -25.44 -33.91 -1.51
N SER A 283 -25.82 -33.39 -0.34
CA SER A 283 -26.63 -32.17 -0.18
C SER A 283 -25.79 -30.89 -0.05
N TYR A 284 -24.50 -31.00 0.31
CA TYR A 284 -23.57 -29.87 0.45
C TYR A 284 -22.12 -30.32 0.33
N THR A 285 -21.23 -29.35 0.06
CA THR A 285 -19.78 -29.47 0.27
C THR A 285 -19.39 -28.80 1.58
N MET A 286 -18.36 -29.30 2.27
CA MET A 286 -17.96 -28.83 3.59
C MET A 286 -16.45 -28.61 3.68
N TYR A 287 -16.07 -27.58 4.44
CA TYR A 287 -14.73 -27.39 4.96
C TYR A 287 -14.71 -27.77 6.44
N SER A 288 -13.90 -28.76 6.80
CA SER A 288 -13.84 -29.25 8.19
C SER A 288 -13.16 -28.27 9.15
N GLY A 289 -12.19 -27.48 8.67
CA GLY A 289 -11.44 -26.54 9.50
C GLY A 289 -10.53 -27.17 10.57
N LEU A 290 -10.41 -28.50 10.65
CA LEU A 290 -9.64 -29.18 11.72
C LEU A 290 -8.15 -29.39 11.42
N ARG A 291 -7.74 -29.20 10.16
CA ARG A 291 -6.34 -29.30 9.75
C ARG A 291 -5.57 -27.99 9.93
N ASN A 292 -6.28 -26.87 9.86
CA ASN A 292 -5.72 -25.54 9.78
C ASN A 292 -6.42 -24.62 10.77
N ASP A 293 -5.65 -23.71 11.35
CA ASP A 293 -6.08 -22.65 12.25
C ASP A 293 -7.10 -21.74 11.54
N TYR A 294 -7.74 -20.85 12.28
CA TYR A 294 -8.61 -19.84 11.67
C TYR A 294 -7.80 -18.90 10.78
N THR A 295 -8.45 -18.34 9.77
CA THR A 295 -7.87 -17.28 8.95
C THR A 295 -7.64 -16.01 9.77
N SER A 296 -6.61 -15.24 9.42
CA SER A 296 -6.42 -13.90 9.99
C SER A 296 -7.26 -12.87 9.24
N PRO A 297 -7.66 -11.75 9.89
CA PRO A 297 -8.32 -10.65 9.20
C PRO A 297 -7.52 -10.09 8.01
N GLY A 298 -6.19 -10.10 8.08
CA GLY A 298 -5.35 -9.65 6.97
C GLY A 298 -5.31 -10.64 5.79
N GLN A 299 -5.35 -11.95 6.07
CA GLN A 299 -5.43 -12.97 5.02
C GLN A 299 -6.76 -12.91 4.28
N LEU A 300 -7.88 -12.84 5.02
CA LEU A 300 -9.20 -12.68 4.41
C LEU A 300 -9.27 -11.41 3.53
N LEU A 301 -8.73 -10.28 4.01
CA LEU A 301 -8.65 -9.05 3.23
C LEU A 301 -7.92 -9.26 1.89
N SER A 302 -6.80 -10.00 1.91
CA SER A 302 -6.02 -10.29 0.70
C SER A 302 -6.82 -11.14 -0.30
N PHE A 303 -7.60 -12.11 0.18
CA PHE A 303 -8.47 -12.93 -0.68
C PHE A 303 -9.60 -12.10 -1.30
N LEU A 304 -10.25 -11.25 -0.50
CA LEU A 304 -11.31 -10.35 -0.96
C LEU A 304 -10.81 -9.34 -2.00
N GLU A 305 -9.64 -8.74 -1.76
CA GLU A 305 -9.01 -7.77 -2.67
C GLU A 305 -8.66 -8.43 -4.01
N SER A 306 -7.96 -9.57 -3.99
CA SER A 306 -7.54 -10.29 -5.20
C SER A 306 -8.70 -10.90 -6.00
N SER A 307 -9.82 -11.21 -5.34
CA SER A 307 -11.01 -11.75 -6.00
C SER A 307 -12.04 -10.67 -6.39
N ASN A 308 -11.76 -9.41 -6.05
CA ASN A 308 -12.67 -8.27 -6.21
C ASN A 308 -14.07 -8.53 -5.59
N ILE A 309 -14.10 -9.17 -4.41
CA ILE A 309 -15.34 -9.51 -3.69
C ILE A 309 -15.56 -8.51 -2.57
N ILE A 310 -16.79 -7.99 -2.50
CA ILE A 310 -17.19 -6.96 -1.55
C ILE A 310 -17.79 -7.61 -0.30
N PRO A 311 -17.14 -7.48 0.88
CA PRO A 311 -17.67 -8.00 2.12
C PRO A 311 -18.66 -7.04 2.76
N VAL A 312 -19.77 -7.58 3.26
CA VAL A 312 -20.73 -6.89 4.11
C VAL A 312 -20.97 -7.70 5.37
N PHE A 313 -20.65 -7.09 6.51
CA PHE A 313 -20.84 -7.70 7.81
C PHE A 313 -22.18 -7.23 8.38
N VAL A 314 -23.09 -8.17 8.62
CA VAL A 314 -24.42 -7.89 9.15
C VAL A 314 -24.51 -8.46 10.56
N SER A 315 -24.57 -7.56 11.55
CA SER A 315 -24.84 -7.95 12.93
C SER A 315 -26.34 -8.05 13.16
N VAL A 316 -26.77 -9.19 13.69
CA VAL A 316 -28.16 -9.42 14.08
C VAL A 316 -28.31 -9.25 15.57
N THR A 317 -29.26 -8.41 15.98
CA THR A 317 -29.71 -8.34 17.37
C THR A 317 -30.92 -9.25 17.54
N SER A 318 -30.61 -10.49 17.89
CA SER A 318 -31.56 -11.55 18.20
C SER A 318 -32.11 -11.42 19.63
N SER A 319 -33.20 -12.14 19.92
CA SER A 319 -33.75 -12.26 21.26
C SER A 319 -32.73 -12.83 22.25
N ALA A 320 -31.83 -13.71 21.79
CA ALA A 320 -30.75 -14.31 22.58
C ALA A 320 -29.60 -13.31 22.84
N GLN A 321 -29.15 -12.58 21.81
CA GLN A 321 -28.08 -11.58 21.92
C GLN A 321 -28.48 -10.40 22.82
N ALA A 322 -29.74 -10.00 22.84
CA ALA A 322 -30.23 -8.91 23.69
C ALA A 322 -29.96 -9.13 25.21
N GLN A 323 -29.63 -10.36 25.61
CA GLN A 323 -29.24 -10.73 26.98
C GLN A 323 -27.71 -10.84 27.19
N GLY A 324 -26.91 -10.68 26.14
CA GLY A 324 -25.46 -10.85 26.11
C GLY A 324 -24.65 -9.64 26.62
N PHE A 325 -23.38 -9.88 26.96
CA PHE A 325 -22.48 -8.89 27.58
C PHE A 325 -21.53 -8.18 26.57
N TYR A 326 -21.53 -8.59 25.28
CA TYR A 326 -20.57 -8.12 24.28
C TYR A 326 -21.21 -7.23 23.20
N ASN A 327 -20.49 -6.20 22.77
CA ASN A 327 -20.90 -5.34 21.67
C ASN A 327 -20.47 -5.92 20.32
N VAL A 328 -21.16 -6.97 19.87
CA VAL A 328 -20.88 -7.68 18.61
C VAL A 328 -20.90 -6.75 17.40
N SER A 329 -21.82 -5.77 17.42
CA SER A 329 -21.95 -4.75 16.38
C SER A 329 -20.66 -3.95 16.19
N GLN A 330 -19.99 -3.56 17.30
CA GLN A 330 -18.77 -2.76 17.25
C GLN A 330 -17.59 -3.53 16.67
N THR A 331 -17.44 -4.81 17.01
CA THR A 331 -16.35 -5.64 16.49
C THR A 331 -16.43 -5.78 14.96
N HIS A 332 -17.62 -6.07 14.44
CA HIS A 332 -17.86 -6.18 12.99
C HIS A 332 -17.77 -4.83 12.28
N GLN A 333 -18.25 -3.76 12.92
CA GLN A 333 -18.14 -2.40 12.38
C GLN A 333 -16.68 -1.98 12.22
N GLU A 334 -15.81 -2.25 13.19
CA GLU A 334 -14.39 -1.93 13.09
C GLU A 334 -13.69 -2.76 12.03
N LEU A 335 -14.01 -4.06 11.91
CA LEU A 335 -13.46 -4.89 10.83
C LEU A 335 -13.89 -4.36 9.45
N ALA A 336 -15.19 -4.06 9.29
CA ALA A 336 -15.72 -3.46 8.07
C ALA A 336 -15.00 -2.14 7.75
N ARG A 337 -14.79 -1.26 8.74
CA ARG A 337 -14.05 0.00 8.57
C ARG A 337 -12.61 -0.22 8.11
N LEU A 338 -11.90 -1.19 8.70
CA LEU A 338 -10.54 -1.56 8.28
C LEU A 338 -10.50 -2.04 6.83
N TYR A 339 -11.44 -2.91 6.45
CA TYR A 339 -11.55 -3.41 5.08
C TYR A 339 -11.96 -2.30 4.13
N ASN A 340 -12.81 -1.37 4.56
CA ASN A 340 -13.31 -0.28 3.75
C ASN A 340 -12.19 0.63 3.24
N MET A 341 -11.21 0.92 4.11
CA MET A 341 -10.01 1.69 3.76
C MET A 341 -9.12 1.01 2.71
N ARG A 342 -9.26 -0.31 2.49
CA ARG A 342 -8.46 -1.08 1.54
C ARG A 342 -9.21 -1.51 0.29
N LEU A 343 -10.51 -1.76 0.41
CA LEU A 343 -11.38 -2.18 -0.67
C LEU A 343 -12.09 -0.98 -1.34
N SER A 344 -11.43 0.17 -1.38
CA SER A 344 -11.89 1.37 -2.12
C SER A 344 -13.26 1.92 -1.66
N GLY A 345 -13.56 1.87 -0.36
CA GLY A 345 -14.86 2.36 0.15
C GLY A 345 -16.03 1.38 -0.01
N ARG A 346 -15.76 0.14 -0.41
CA ARG A 346 -16.82 -0.83 -0.76
C ARG A 346 -17.22 -1.78 0.36
N ALA A 347 -16.40 -1.95 1.40
CA ALA A 347 -16.76 -2.83 2.52
C ALA A 347 -17.72 -2.10 3.47
N SER A 348 -18.79 -2.76 3.88
CA SER A 348 -19.81 -2.13 4.75
C SER A 348 -20.16 -2.98 5.96
N PHE A 349 -20.73 -2.29 6.94
CA PHE A 349 -21.36 -2.87 8.11
C PHE A 349 -22.85 -2.51 8.10
N ALA A 350 -23.69 -3.45 8.44
CA ALA A 350 -25.11 -3.25 8.68
C ALA A 350 -25.52 -3.91 10.00
N SER A 351 -26.59 -3.42 10.60
CA SER A 351 -27.23 -4.07 11.73
C SER A 351 -28.72 -4.26 11.48
N VAL A 352 -29.26 -5.35 12.01
CA VAL A 352 -30.68 -5.69 11.96
C VAL A 352 -31.15 -6.10 13.34
N ASN A 353 -32.27 -5.54 13.78
CA ASN A 353 -32.87 -5.89 15.06
C ASN A 353 -34.13 -6.73 14.81
N THR A 354 -34.13 -7.95 15.33
CA THR A 354 -35.21 -8.94 15.18
C THR A 354 -35.96 -9.18 16.50
N THR A 355 -35.54 -8.54 17.60
CA THR A 355 -36.13 -8.74 18.94
C THR A 355 -37.63 -8.46 18.99
N GLY A 356 -38.38 -9.40 19.57
CA GLY A 356 -39.83 -9.26 19.77
C GLY A 356 -40.64 -9.19 18.48
N THR A 357 -40.05 -9.51 17.33
CA THR A 357 -40.75 -9.61 16.04
C THR A 357 -41.21 -11.05 15.78
N ASN A 358 -42.26 -11.20 14.99
CA ASN A 358 -42.69 -12.52 14.55
C ASN A 358 -41.86 -13.00 13.34
N GLU A 359 -41.97 -14.27 12.99
CA GLU A 359 -41.23 -14.89 11.88
C GLU A 359 -41.27 -14.07 10.57
N THR A 360 -42.44 -13.58 10.16
CA THR A 360 -42.58 -12.72 8.97
C THR A 360 -41.86 -11.38 9.12
N GLY A 361 -41.85 -10.79 10.32
CA GLY A 361 -41.13 -9.55 10.62
C GLY A 361 -39.61 -9.73 10.60
N ILE A 362 -39.12 -10.86 11.12
CA ILE A 362 -37.71 -11.25 11.07
C ILE A 362 -37.26 -11.38 9.62
N ALA A 363 -37.97 -12.18 8.83
CA ALA A 363 -37.67 -12.39 7.41
C ALA A 363 -37.65 -11.06 6.64
N ASN A 364 -38.67 -10.21 6.81
CA ASN A 364 -38.72 -8.90 6.15
C ASN A 364 -37.56 -7.98 6.54
N SER A 365 -37.11 -8.03 7.78
CA SER A 365 -35.97 -7.21 8.25
C SER A 365 -34.67 -7.65 7.59
N ILE A 366 -34.40 -8.97 7.54
CA ILE A 366 -33.23 -9.54 6.87
C ILE A 366 -33.25 -9.23 5.37
N LEU A 367 -34.39 -9.50 4.71
CA LEU A 367 -34.60 -9.20 3.30
C LEU A 367 -34.39 -7.70 3.01
N THR A 368 -34.89 -6.81 3.86
CA THR A 368 -34.70 -5.35 3.69
C THR A 368 -33.24 -4.95 3.77
N ILE A 369 -32.45 -5.55 4.68
CA ILE A 369 -31.01 -5.31 4.73
C ILE A 369 -30.33 -5.80 3.44
N ILE A 370 -30.69 -6.98 2.92
CA ILE A 370 -30.13 -7.48 1.65
C ILE A 370 -30.37 -6.47 0.52
N ASP A 371 -31.61 -5.99 0.35
CA ASP A 371 -31.95 -5.00 -0.68
C ASP A 371 -31.16 -3.70 -0.50
N GLN A 372 -31.11 -3.17 0.73
CA GLN A 372 -30.42 -1.92 1.03
C GLN A 372 -28.93 -2.00 0.73
N GLN A 373 -28.27 -3.11 1.10
CA GLN A 373 -26.84 -3.28 0.87
C GLN A 373 -26.54 -3.45 -0.62
N VAL A 374 -27.35 -4.21 -1.36
CA VAL A 374 -27.19 -4.36 -2.81
C VAL A 374 -27.43 -3.02 -3.51
N LEU A 375 -28.49 -2.29 -3.18
CA LEU A 375 -28.75 -0.95 -3.72
C LEU A 375 -27.60 0.01 -3.43
N PHE A 376 -27.10 0.01 -2.19
CA PHE A 376 -25.98 0.85 -1.78
C PHE A 376 -24.75 0.58 -2.65
N ILE A 377 -24.33 -0.69 -2.79
CA ILE A 377 -23.16 -1.07 -3.59
C ILE A 377 -23.35 -0.76 -5.08
N LEU A 378 -24.50 -1.09 -5.66
CA LEU A 378 -24.76 -0.83 -7.08
C LEU A 378 -24.93 0.67 -7.40
N SER A 379 -25.19 1.50 -6.40
CA SER A 379 -25.21 2.97 -6.54
C SER A 379 -23.84 3.63 -6.41
N GLN A 380 -22.77 2.84 -6.26
CA GLN A 380 -21.42 3.37 -6.16
C GLN A 380 -20.70 3.39 -7.51
N THR A 381 -19.84 4.37 -7.68
CA THR A 381 -18.85 4.39 -8.75
C THR A 381 -17.52 4.91 -8.22
N GLY A 382 -16.41 4.35 -8.66
CA GLY A 382 -15.10 4.72 -8.14
C GLY A 382 -13.98 4.26 -9.04
N LEU A 383 -12.83 4.93 -8.92
CA LEU A 383 -11.59 4.53 -9.55
C LEU A 383 -10.62 3.96 -8.52
N SER A 384 -10.00 2.84 -8.87
CA SER A 384 -9.02 2.19 -8.01
C SER A 384 -7.82 1.75 -8.85
N PRO A 385 -6.77 2.57 -8.96
CA PRO A 385 -5.54 2.19 -9.64
C PRO A 385 -4.77 1.15 -8.83
N GLU A 386 -4.16 0.18 -9.51
CA GLU A 386 -3.28 -0.80 -8.87
C GLU A 386 -1.98 -0.16 -8.38
N ARG A 387 -1.38 -0.73 -7.33
CA ARG A 387 -0.06 -0.28 -6.85
C ARG A 387 1.03 -0.77 -7.80
N ILE A 388 1.69 0.18 -8.48
CA ILE A 388 2.78 -0.11 -9.41
C ILE A 388 4.04 0.57 -8.92
N ASN A 389 5.12 -0.20 -8.77
CA ASN A 389 6.42 0.34 -8.37
C ASN A 389 6.94 1.33 -9.43
N GLY A 390 7.42 2.48 -8.97
CA GLY A 390 7.94 3.54 -9.86
C GLY A 390 6.87 4.51 -10.38
N ILE A 391 5.58 4.29 -10.09
CA ILE A 391 4.49 5.21 -10.43
C ILE A 391 3.68 5.58 -9.18
N SER A 392 3.23 6.83 -9.12
CA SER A 392 2.24 7.30 -8.16
C SER A 392 0.95 7.67 -8.88
N PHE A 393 -0.17 7.26 -8.31
CA PHE A 393 -1.51 7.66 -8.73
C PHE A 393 -2.17 8.51 -7.65
N SER A 394 -2.94 9.52 -8.06
CA SER A 394 -3.96 10.14 -7.22
C SER A 394 -5.24 10.33 -8.02
N VAL A 395 -6.38 10.17 -7.36
CA VAL A 395 -7.71 10.25 -7.97
C VAL A 395 -8.41 11.44 -7.37
N LYS A 396 -9.07 12.24 -8.21
CA LYS A 396 -10.04 13.23 -7.79
C LYS A 396 -11.39 12.88 -8.40
N ALA A 397 -12.43 12.78 -7.58
CA ALA A 397 -13.80 12.58 -8.03
C ALA A 397 -14.58 13.90 -8.08
N GLU A 398 -15.44 14.05 -9.08
CA GLU A 398 -16.46 15.09 -9.17
C GLU A 398 -17.81 14.39 -9.27
N CYS A 399 -18.42 14.17 -8.10
CA CYS A 399 -19.68 13.44 -7.99
C CYS A 399 -20.87 14.28 -8.47
N PRO A 400 -21.95 13.64 -8.98
CA PRO A 400 -23.22 14.31 -9.23
C PRO A 400 -23.76 15.01 -7.97
N ALA A 401 -24.52 16.10 -8.12
CA ALA A 401 -24.92 16.97 -6.99
C ALA A 401 -25.73 16.28 -5.86
N ARG A 402 -26.30 15.09 -6.09
CA ARG A 402 -27.04 14.30 -5.08
C ARG A 402 -26.26 13.10 -4.55
N ALA A 403 -25.09 12.84 -5.13
CA ALA A 403 -24.20 11.78 -4.73
C ALA A 403 -23.35 12.25 -3.54
N ILE A 404 -22.83 11.28 -2.79
CA ILE A 404 -21.97 11.51 -1.63
C ILE A 404 -20.56 11.09 -2.01
N GLU A 405 -19.61 12.01 -1.84
CA GLU A 405 -18.18 11.73 -1.98
C GLU A 405 -17.72 10.78 -0.87
N LEU A 406 -16.99 9.74 -1.26
CA LEU A 406 -16.42 8.73 -0.39
C LEU A 406 -14.90 8.73 -0.54
N ASN A 407 -14.20 8.54 0.58
CA ASN A 407 -12.74 8.50 0.66
C ASN A 407 -12.03 9.77 0.12
N GLU A 408 -12.64 10.95 0.29
CA GLU A 408 -12.03 12.24 -0.08
C GLU A 408 -10.57 12.36 0.42
N GLY A 409 -9.68 12.80 -0.47
CA GLY A 409 -8.26 13.00 -0.14
C GLY A 409 -7.44 11.71 -0.11
N THR A 410 -7.98 10.61 -0.61
CA THR A 410 -7.24 9.34 -0.80
C THR A 410 -7.02 9.05 -2.29
N ASN A 411 -6.21 8.04 -2.62
CA ASN A 411 -6.00 7.63 -4.02
C ASN A 411 -7.13 6.75 -4.58
N MET A 412 -8.26 6.64 -3.86
CA MET A 412 -9.36 5.70 -4.13
C MET A 412 -10.71 6.41 -3.91
N GLU A 413 -10.81 7.66 -4.38
CA GLU A 413 -12.05 8.44 -4.29
C GLU A 413 -13.17 7.77 -5.09
N SER A 414 -14.36 7.76 -4.50
CA SER A 414 -15.55 7.18 -5.08
C SER A 414 -16.78 8.03 -4.75
N CYS A 415 -17.88 7.77 -5.44
CA CYS A 415 -19.17 8.39 -5.22
C CYS A 415 -20.17 7.31 -4.85
N SER A 416 -21.07 7.60 -3.91
CA SER A 416 -22.24 6.77 -3.61
C SER A 416 -23.54 7.52 -3.87
N ASN A 417 -24.66 6.80 -3.94
CA ASN A 417 -25.97 7.36 -4.27
C ASN A 417 -26.01 7.99 -5.68
N VAL A 418 -25.28 7.39 -6.62
CA VAL A 418 -25.28 7.78 -8.03
C VAL A 418 -26.46 7.12 -8.73
N SER A 419 -27.26 7.90 -9.46
CA SER A 419 -28.43 7.36 -10.16
C SER A 419 -28.06 6.81 -11.53
N VAL A 420 -28.85 5.86 -12.03
CA VAL A 420 -28.71 5.37 -13.40
C VAL A 420 -28.82 6.53 -14.40
N GLY A 421 -27.85 6.64 -15.30
CA GLY A 421 -27.73 7.71 -16.28
C GLY A 421 -26.97 8.94 -15.80
N ASP A 422 -26.65 9.06 -14.51
CA ASP A 422 -25.73 10.10 -14.03
C ASP A 422 -24.30 9.79 -14.48
N THR A 423 -23.54 10.85 -14.74
CA THR A 423 -22.10 10.77 -15.07
C THR A 423 -21.28 11.34 -13.93
N THR A 424 -20.39 10.53 -13.40
CA THR A 424 -19.33 10.96 -12.48
C THR A 424 -18.07 11.25 -13.28
N ARG A 425 -17.41 12.38 -13.01
CA ARG A 425 -16.13 12.70 -13.66
C ARG A 425 -15.00 12.44 -12.69
N PHE A 426 -13.98 11.74 -13.16
CA PHE A 426 -12.77 11.51 -12.40
C PHE A 426 -11.58 12.17 -13.09
N THR A 427 -10.66 12.68 -12.30
CA THR A 427 -9.33 13.09 -12.77
C THR A 427 -8.29 12.17 -12.15
N LEU A 428 -7.72 11.29 -12.96
CA LEU A 428 -6.62 10.42 -12.55
C LEU A 428 -5.29 11.13 -12.82
N ASN A 429 -4.55 11.47 -11.78
CA ASN A 429 -3.20 12.01 -11.90
C ASN A 429 -2.20 10.87 -11.85
N VAL A 430 -1.39 10.75 -12.89
CA VAL A 430 -0.35 9.74 -13.04
C VAL A 430 1.01 10.43 -12.98
N LYS A 431 1.88 9.97 -12.08
CA LYS A 431 3.22 10.51 -11.90
C LYS A 431 4.28 9.42 -11.98
N LEU A 432 5.23 9.56 -12.89
CA LEU A 432 6.42 8.72 -12.93
C LEU A 432 7.39 9.19 -11.83
N LEU A 433 7.74 8.29 -10.91
CA LEU A 433 8.61 8.59 -9.77
C LEU A 433 10.07 8.28 -10.05
N ASP A 434 10.32 7.16 -10.73
CA ASP A 434 11.66 6.67 -10.98
C ASP A 434 11.70 5.78 -12.22
N CYS A 435 12.49 6.22 -13.21
CA CYS A 435 12.75 5.53 -14.45
C CYS A 435 13.50 4.19 -14.26
N GLU A 436 14.36 4.05 -13.26
CA GLU A 436 15.10 2.80 -13.02
C GLU A 436 14.16 1.71 -12.49
N VAL A 437 13.18 2.11 -11.67
CA VAL A 437 12.20 1.18 -11.07
C VAL A 437 11.10 0.82 -12.06
N PHE A 438 10.57 1.81 -12.78
CA PHE A 438 9.51 1.56 -13.76
C PHE A 438 10.07 0.93 -15.04
N GLY A 439 11.32 1.23 -15.42
CA GLY A 439 11.93 0.78 -16.67
C GLY A 439 11.66 1.73 -17.83
N THR A 440 12.26 1.43 -18.98
CA THR A 440 12.23 2.26 -20.20
C THR A 440 11.27 1.75 -21.27
N GLU A 441 10.66 0.59 -21.06
CA GLU A 441 9.72 -0.02 -22.01
C GLU A 441 8.30 0.50 -21.76
N THR A 442 7.52 0.57 -22.84
CA THR A 442 6.09 0.89 -22.77
C THR A 442 5.35 -0.23 -22.04
N ARG A 443 4.45 0.14 -21.11
CA ARG A 443 3.68 -0.83 -20.31
C ARG A 443 2.21 -0.46 -20.25
N GLU A 444 1.38 -1.50 -20.28
CA GLU A 444 -0.05 -1.38 -20.04
C GLU A 444 -0.33 -1.38 -18.53
N VAL A 445 -1.11 -0.40 -18.09
CA VAL A 445 -1.60 -0.28 -16.72
C VAL A 445 -3.12 -0.27 -16.73
N ALA A 446 -3.73 -1.20 -15.99
CA ALA A 446 -5.18 -1.21 -15.78
C ALA A 446 -5.56 -0.41 -14.53
N VAL A 447 -6.58 0.43 -14.66
CA VAL A 447 -7.22 1.15 -13.56
C VAL A 447 -8.65 0.63 -13.44
N SER A 448 -8.99 0.03 -12.30
CA SER A 448 -10.31 -0.52 -12.08
C SER A 448 -11.36 0.59 -11.98
N VAL A 449 -12.46 0.43 -12.70
CA VAL A 449 -13.64 1.30 -12.68
C VAL A 449 -14.80 0.50 -12.10
N PHE A 450 -15.11 0.73 -10.84
CA PHE A 450 -16.19 0.01 -10.20
C PHE A 450 -17.56 0.60 -10.60
N PRO A 451 -18.59 -0.22 -10.92
CA PRO A 451 -18.58 -1.68 -11.12
C PRO A 451 -18.38 -2.12 -12.58
N LEU A 452 -18.05 -1.20 -13.49
CA LEU A 452 -18.22 -1.37 -14.94
C LEU A 452 -17.06 -2.08 -15.65
N GLY A 453 -15.85 -2.09 -15.07
CA GLY A 453 -14.69 -2.72 -15.69
C GLY A 453 -13.39 -2.00 -15.36
N ARG A 454 -12.67 -1.56 -16.40
CA ARG A 454 -11.35 -0.91 -16.26
C ARG A 454 -11.08 0.08 -17.37
N VAL A 455 -10.28 1.10 -17.07
CA VAL A 455 -9.57 1.93 -18.05
C VAL A 455 -8.16 1.38 -18.22
N VAL A 456 -7.66 1.38 -19.44
CA VAL A 456 -6.32 0.94 -19.79
C VAL A 456 -5.45 2.15 -20.12
N ILE A 457 -4.24 2.20 -19.57
CA ILE A 457 -3.27 3.28 -19.81
C ILE A 457 -1.98 2.65 -20.34
N GLU A 458 -1.66 2.94 -21.59
CA GLU A 458 -0.38 2.59 -22.20
C GLU A 458 0.65 3.69 -21.89
N ILE A 459 1.56 3.41 -20.97
CA ILE A 459 2.54 4.37 -20.45
C ILE A 459 3.87 4.17 -21.16
N THR A 460 4.33 5.20 -21.89
CA THR A 460 5.67 5.29 -22.47
C THR A 460 6.54 6.21 -21.61
N PRO A 461 7.51 5.69 -20.86
CA PRO A 461 8.33 6.50 -19.96
C PRO A 461 9.42 7.27 -20.74
N ILE A 462 9.56 8.57 -20.46
CA ILE A 462 10.59 9.43 -21.03
C ILE A 462 11.75 9.50 -20.04
N CYS A 463 12.71 8.59 -20.21
CA CYS A 463 13.85 8.41 -19.30
C CYS A 463 15.20 8.77 -19.91
N SER A 464 15.24 8.99 -21.23
CA SER A 464 16.41 9.41 -21.96
C SER A 464 16.03 10.43 -23.02
N CYS A 465 17.03 11.13 -23.51
CA CYS A 465 16.82 12.06 -24.60
C CYS A 465 16.63 11.31 -25.91
N LEU A 466 15.51 11.60 -26.59
CA LEU A 466 15.17 11.02 -27.89
C LEU A 466 15.76 11.88 -29.00
N CYS A 467 17.07 12.06 -28.98
CA CYS A 467 17.77 12.75 -30.05
C CYS A 467 17.97 11.77 -31.20
N ASP A 468 17.44 12.09 -32.39
CA ASP A 468 17.55 11.28 -33.61
C ASP A 468 18.95 11.38 -34.27
N ASP A 469 20.00 11.53 -33.45
CA ASP A 469 21.37 11.81 -33.89
C ASP A 469 22.39 10.79 -33.36
N TYR A 470 21.93 9.66 -32.80
CA TYR A 470 22.82 8.65 -32.26
C TYR A 470 23.71 8.03 -33.35
N GLU A 471 25.02 8.27 -33.27
CA GLU A 471 26.00 7.75 -34.20
C GLU A 471 27.11 7.00 -33.45
N VAL A 472 27.22 5.69 -33.70
CA VAL A 472 28.30 4.86 -33.16
C VAL A 472 29.60 5.18 -33.89
N ASN A 473 30.70 5.38 -33.15
CA ASN A 473 32.00 5.75 -33.72
C ASN A 473 31.89 6.96 -34.66
N SER A 474 31.14 7.97 -34.23
CA SER A 474 30.79 9.11 -35.08
C SER A 474 32.05 9.81 -35.62
N PRO A 475 32.06 10.20 -36.91
CA PRO A 475 33.07 11.11 -37.45
C PRO A 475 33.13 12.43 -36.66
N ARG A 476 32.00 12.87 -36.09
CA ARG A 476 31.90 14.08 -35.27
C ARG A 476 32.67 13.96 -33.96
N CYS A 477 32.86 12.73 -33.48
CA CYS A 477 33.65 12.37 -32.31
C CYS A 477 35.02 11.77 -32.70
N SER A 478 35.58 12.21 -33.83
CA SER A 478 36.88 11.75 -34.34
C SER A 478 37.00 10.22 -34.49
N PHE A 479 35.88 9.52 -34.69
CA PHE A 479 35.77 8.04 -34.67
C PHE A 479 36.18 7.37 -33.34
N ASN A 480 36.45 8.17 -32.31
CA ASN A 480 36.93 7.75 -30.99
C ASN A 480 35.84 7.83 -29.92
N GLY A 481 34.58 8.00 -30.31
CA GLY A 481 33.43 8.07 -29.41
C GLY A 481 32.12 7.90 -30.15
N ASN A 482 31.03 7.81 -29.38
CA ASN A 482 29.68 7.84 -29.91
C ASN A 482 29.12 9.26 -29.78
N PHE A 483 28.28 9.70 -30.72
CA PHE A 483 27.63 11.00 -30.68
C PHE A 483 26.16 10.85 -30.32
N SER A 484 25.64 11.72 -29.45
CA SER A 484 24.21 11.82 -29.14
C SER A 484 23.88 13.16 -28.47
N CYS A 485 22.75 13.76 -28.82
CA CYS A 485 22.23 14.97 -28.20
C CYS A 485 23.24 16.13 -28.13
N GLY A 486 23.97 16.36 -29.22
CA GLY A 486 24.97 17.44 -29.29
C GLY A 486 26.31 17.16 -28.60
N GLU A 487 26.49 15.99 -27.98
CA GLU A 487 27.70 15.61 -27.22
C GLU A 487 28.33 14.30 -27.69
N CYS A 488 29.66 14.20 -27.50
CA CYS A 488 30.42 13.00 -27.71
C CYS A 488 30.69 12.23 -26.41
N THR A 489 30.26 10.97 -26.33
CA THR A 489 30.72 10.03 -25.31
C THR A 489 31.98 9.32 -25.81
N CYS A 490 33.15 9.74 -25.30
CA CYS A 490 34.44 9.20 -25.74
C CYS A 490 34.71 7.79 -25.23
N LYS A 491 35.40 7.01 -26.06
CA LYS A 491 35.96 5.72 -25.65
C LYS A 491 37.08 5.91 -24.63
N GLU A 492 37.37 4.85 -23.88
CA GLU A 492 38.48 4.82 -22.93
C GLU A 492 39.80 5.29 -23.59
N GLY A 493 40.49 6.22 -22.92
CA GLY A 493 41.74 6.81 -23.41
C GLY A 493 41.56 8.01 -24.35
N TYR A 494 40.33 8.42 -24.67
CA TYR A 494 40.04 9.61 -25.48
C TYR A 494 39.14 10.61 -24.75
N CYS A 495 39.26 11.88 -25.09
CA CYS A 495 38.58 12.97 -24.40
C CYS A 495 38.54 14.27 -25.22
N GLY A 496 37.82 15.27 -24.70
CA GLY A 496 37.51 16.52 -25.38
C GLY A 496 36.13 16.48 -26.05
N LEU A 497 35.59 17.65 -26.41
CA LEU A 497 34.24 17.82 -26.96
C LEU A 497 33.96 16.95 -28.20
N GLN A 498 35.00 16.54 -28.93
CA GLN A 498 34.92 15.69 -30.13
C GLN A 498 35.83 14.45 -30.01
N CYS A 499 36.22 14.04 -28.80
CA CYS A 499 37.15 12.93 -28.54
C CYS A 499 38.47 13.03 -29.34
N GLN A 500 38.91 14.26 -29.59
CA GLN A 500 40.04 14.57 -30.45
C GLN A 500 41.40 14.36 -29.75
N PHE A 501 41.41 14.24 -28.42
CA PHE A 501 42.62 14.09 -27.64
C PHE A 501 42.77 12.67 -27.12
N ASN A 502 43.99 12.14 -27.17
CA ASN A 502 44.35 10.86 -26.58
C ASN A 502 45.06 11.09 -25.23
N VAL A 503 44.46 10.58 -24.15
CA VAL A 503 44.92 10.73 -22.76
C VAL A 503 46.29 10.08 -22.52
N SER A 504 46.65 9.08 -23.32
CA SER A 504 47.95 8.40 -23.26
C SER A 504 49.10 9.32 -23.70
N VAL A 505 48.79 10.43 -24.37
CA VAL A 505 49.75 11.43 -24.84
C VAL A 505 49.73 12.61 -23.86
N ARG A 506 50.64 12.62 -22.87
CA ARG A 506 50.80 13.73 -21.92
C ARG A 506 51.26 15.00 -22.65
N THR A 507 50.30 15.76 -23.13
CA THR A 507 50.47 17.15 -23.56
C THR A 507 49.59 18.01 -22.65
N GLY A 508 50.12 19.14 -22.18
CA GLY A 508 49.53 19.92 -21.08
C GLY A 508 48.11 20.46 -21.35
N CYS A 509 47.46 20.94 -20.29
CA CYS A 509 46.16 21.63 -20.37
C CYS A 509 46.23 22.85 -21.32
N PRO A 510 45.26 23.07 -22.23
CA PRO A 510 45.26 24.25 -23.09
C PRO A 510 44.96 25.54 -22.32
N ASP A 511 45.76 26.60 -22.54
CA ASP A 511 45.53 27.94 -22.00
C ASP A 511 44.36 28.66 -22.70
N GLY A 512 43.52 29.36 -21.92
CA GLY A 512 42.41 30.15 -22.44
C GLY A 512 42.09 31.38 -21.58
N LEU A 513 42.79 32.48 -21.85
CA LEU A 513 42.55 33.87 -21.40
C LEU A 513 42.53 34.12 -19.88
N GLY A 514 43.72 34.23 -19.28
CA GLY A 514 43.95 35.05 -18.09
C GLY A 514 43.64 34.45 -16.70
N GLY A 515 43.47 33.13 -16.58
CA GLY A 515 43.28 32.44 -15.30
C GLY A 515 44.17 31.20 -15.16
N ASN A 516 44.56 30.88 -13.91
CA ASN A 516 45.37 29.70 -13.60
C ASN A 516 44.67 28.41 -14.07
N ILE A 517 45.42 27.47 -14.66
CA ILE A 517 44.95 26.12 -15.04
C ILE A 517 44.21 25.48 -13.85
N CYS A 518 43.00 24.96 -14.08
CA CYS A 518 42.15 24.34 -13.06
C CYS A 518 41.89 25.19 -11.80
N SER A 519 41.76 26.51 -11.97
CA SER A 519 41.58 27.47 -10.87
C SER A 519 42.76 27.51 -9.88
N GLY A 520 43.98 27.09 -10.30
CA GLY A 520 45.17 27.03 -9.45
C GLY A 520 45.20 25.76 -8.58
N GLU A 521 45.51 25.91 -7.28
CA GLU A 521 45.64 24.80 -6.32
C GLU A 521 44.32 24.10 -5.95
N ARG A 522 43.20 24.51 -6.55
CA ARG A 522 41.88 23.89 -6.31
C ARG A 522 41.65 22.68 -7.19
N GLY A 523 42.54 22.36 -8.13
CA GLY A 523 42.38 21.27 -9.09
C GLY A 523 43.68 20.75 -9.73
N ALA A 524 43.72 19.46 -10.03
CA ALA A 524 44.75 18.81 -10.82
C ALA A 524 44.27 18.55 -12.25
N CYS A 525 45.10 18.93 -13.22
CA CYS A 525 44.92 18.66 -14.64
C CYS A 525 45.41 17.23 -14.95
N LEU A 526 44.51 16.29 -15.25
CA LEU A 526 44.87 14.92 -15.66
C LEU A 526 44.94 14.83 -17.20
N GLY A 527 46.00 15.40 -17.78
CA GLY A 527 46.19 15.43 -19.24
C GLY A 527 45.42 16.56 -19.93
N THR A 528 45.14 16.45 -21.23
CA THR A 528 44.55 17.54 -22.04
C THR A 528 43.07 17.87 -21.75
N CYS A 529 42.41 17.18 -20.82
CA CYS A 529 40.95 17.04 -20.94
C CYS A 529 40.08 17.26 -19.70
N GLU A 530 40.60 17.33 -18.49
CA GLU A 530 39.73 17.60 -17.34
C GLU A 530 40.50 18.23 -16.18
N CYS A 531 39.83 19.19 -15.52
CA CYS A 531 40.26 19.75 -14.26
C CYS A 531 39.51 19.05 -13.13
N VAL A 532 40.21 18.19 -12.40
CA VAL A 532 39.64 17.51 -11.23
C VAL A 532 39.94 18.37 -10.02
N CYS A 533 38.94 18.77 -9.24
CA CYS A 533 39.20 19.56 -8.04
C CYS A 533 40.05 18.75 -7.04
N GLU A 534 41.22 19.27 -6.66
CA GLU A 534 41.99 18.78 -5.51
C GLU A 534 41.25 19.29 -4.28
N MET A 535 40.37 18.45 -3.73
CA MET A 535 39.94 18.66 -2.36
C MET A 535 41.16 18.45 -1.46
N ASN A 536 41.88 19.52 -1.19
CA ASN A 536 42.84 19.58 -0.10
C ASN A 536 42.04 19.29 1.17
N LEU A 537 42.28 18.12 1.77
CA LEU A 537 41.58 17.57 2.93
C LEU A 537 41.83 18.37 4.24
N THR A 538 42.16 19.66 4.14
CA THR A 538 42.63 20.49 5.25
C THR A 538 41.85 21.79 5.47
N ALA A 539 40.79 22.09 4.72
CA ALA A 539 40.00 23.29 5.01
C ALA A 539 38.53 23.22 4.57
N ILE A 540 37.69 22.40 5.22
CA ILE A 540 36.27 22.71 5.50
C ILE A 540 35.89 22.04 6.84
N VAL A 541 36.08 22.75 7.94
CA VAL A 541 35.16 22.67 9.08
C VAL A 541 34.36 23.97 9.00
N ASP A 542 33.25 23.92 8.27
CA ASP A 542 32.06 24.76 8.46
C ASP A 542 30.99 24.44 7.40
N ASN A 543 30.47 23.21 7.45
CA ASN A 543 29.05 22.87 7.22
C ASN A 543 28.84 21.34 7.25
N PRO A 544 27.89 20.80 8.03
CA PRO A 544 27.68 19.35 8.10
C PRO A 544 26.75 18.91 6.97
N LYS A 545 27.31 18.45 5.84
CA LYS A 545 26.57 17.61 4.88
C LYS A 545 27.34 16.30 4.65
N LEU A 546 26.74 15.22 5.16
CA LEU A 546 26.98 13.78 5.00
C LEU A 546 28.01 13.34 3.93
N LEU A 547 29.19 12.86 4.38
CA LEU A 547 30.09 12.03 3.57
C LEU A 547 29.67 10.54 3.69
N ARG A 548 29.33 9.88 2.57
CA ARG A 548 29.17 8.42 2.49
C ARG A 548 30.49 7.80 2.03
N VAL A 549 31.15 7.03 2.89
CA VAL A 549 32.36 6.25 2.52
C VAL A 549 31.99 4.76 2.49
N GLY A 550 32.08 4.12 1.31
CA GLY A 550 31.90 2.68 1.17
C GLY A 550 33.22 1.93 1.33
N VAL A 551 33.34 1.09 2.35
CA VAL A 551 34.51 0.21 2.53
C VAL A 551 34.21 -1.16 1.95
N ASN A 552 35.04 -1.64 1.01
CA ASN A 552 34.93 -2.98 0.43
C ASN A 552 35.82 -3.96 1.23
N ALA A 553 35.21 -4.83 2.03
CA ALA A 553 35.91 -5.71 2.97
C ALA A 553 36.36 -7.05 2.34
N SER A 554 36.96 -7.02 1.15
CA SER A 554 37.50 -8.21 0.48
C SER A 554 39.04 -8.26 0.40
N ALA A 555 39.75 -7.36 1.09
CA ALA A 555 41.21 -7.22 0.95
C ALA A 555 42.04 -7.37 2.25
N PHE A 556 41.46 -7.75 3.39
CA PHE A 556 42.22 -7.89 4.65
C PHE A 556 41.93 -9.19 5.39
N GLY A 557 42.97 -9.99 5.65
CA GLY A 557 42.93 -11.12 6.59
C GLY A 557 42.94 -10.65 8.05
N PRO A 558 42.61 -11.52 9.04
CA PRO A 558 42.47 -11.13 10.44
C PRO A 558 43.83 -10.92 11.12
N PRO A 559 43.98 -10.03 12.12
CA PRO A 559 43.13 -8.92 12.57
C PRO A 559 43.73 -7.53 12.22
N ALA A 560 42.93 -6.59 11.72
CA ALA A 560 43.35 -5.20 11.49
C ALA A 560 42.58 -4.24 12.41
N SER A 561 43.30 -3.35 13.11
CA SER A 561 42.73 -2.28 13.96
C SER A 561 42.73 -0.95 13.20
N VAL A 562 41.64 -0.18 13.33
CA VAL A 562 41.49 1.16 12.73
C VAL A 562 41.23 2.18 13.83
N THR A 563 41.98 3.28 13.86
CA THR A 563 41.86 4.37 14.84
C THR A 563 41.32 5.62 14.13
N ILE A 564 40.24 6.22 14.63
CA ILE A 564 39.56 7.38 14.00
C ILE A 564 39.43 8.54 15.01
N SER A 565 39.68 9.77 14.54
CA SER A 565 39.61 11.05 15.28
C SER A 565 38.17 11.59 15.36
N PRO A 566 37.77 12.44 16.33
CA PRO A 566 36.37 12.71 16.62
C PRO A 566 35.79 13.77 15.67
N ALA A 567 35.11 13.30 14.63
CA ALA A 567 34.05 14.01 13.92
C ALA A 567 32.94 13.00 13.61
N CYS A 568 31.67 13.37 13.83
CA CYS A 568 30.52 12.46 13.68
C CYS A 568 30.50 11.80 12.30
N LEU A 569 30.61 10.46 12.28
CA LEU A 569 30.55 9.64 11.07
C LEU A 569 29.34 8.71 11.15
N GLN A 570 28.49 8.68 10.11
CA GLN A 570 27.51 7.60 9.92
C GLN A 570 28.23 6.39 9.29
N LEU A 571 28.27 5.27 10.00
CA LEU A 571 28.73 3.99 9.47
C LEU A 571 27.53 3.20 8.92
N VAL A 572 27.48 2.96 7.61
CA VAL A 572 26.51 2.07 6.97
C VAL A 572 27.22 0.77 6.58
N LEU A 573 26.93 -0.32 7.30
CA LEU A 573 27.45 -1.64 6.96
C LEU A 573 26.57 -2.29 5.87
N LYS A 574 27.18 -2.81 4.79
CA LYS A 574 26.46 -3.56 3.74
C LYS A 574 26.02 -4.96 4.24
N PRO A 575 25.00 -5.59 3.62
CA PRO A 575 24.23 -6.68 4.22
C PRO A 575 24.92 -8.06 4.36
N ARG A 576 26.23 -8.18 4.10
CA ARG A 576 26.96 -9.47 4.18
C ARG A 576 28.42 -9.26 4.56
N SER A 577 28.70 -9.16 5.86
CA SER A 577 30.08 -9.26 6.38
C SER A 577 30.08 -9.68 7.87
N ALA A 578 31.09 -10.47 8.25
CA ALA A 578 31.34 -11.01 9.58
C ALA A 578 31.49 -9.91 10.68
N PRO A 579 31.33 -10.24 11.98
CA PRO A 579 31.36 -9.23 13.06
C PRO A 579 32.70 -8.49 13.12
N VAL A 580 32.64 -7.16 13.14
CA VAL A 580 33.79 -6.25 13.32
C VAL A 580 33.75 -5.69 14.75
N MET A 581 34.87 -5.79 15.49
CA MET A 581 35.02 -5.09 16.78
C MET A 581 35.47 -3.65 16.56
N VAL A 582 34.76 -2.70 17.15
CA VAL A 582 35.10 -1.26 17.16
C VAL A 582 35.44 -0.85 18.59
N THR A 583 36.66 -0.35 18.82
CA THR A 583 37.09 0.23 20.11
C THR A 583 37.31 1.73 19.96
N ALA A 584 36.58 2.54 20.72
CA ALA A 584 36.79 3.98 20.80
C ALA A 584 37.77 4.31 21.95
N ALA A 585 38.79 5.12 21.66
CA ALA A 585 39.60 5.73 22.70
C ALA A 585 38.85 6.96 23.22
N THR A 586 38.25 6.83 24.41
CA THR A 586 37.44 7.84 25.13
C THR A 586 36.01 8.00 24.61
N GLY A 587 35.04 7.93 25.55
CA GLY A 587 33.65 7.63 25.28
C GLY A 587 32.89 8.73 24.54
N ASN A 588 32.26 8.34 23.42
CA ASN A 588 30.88 8.63 23.03
C ASN A 588 30.68 8.11 21.59
N VAL A 589 29.75 7.16 21.39
CA VAL A 589 29.35 6.67 20.05
C VAL A 589 27.83 6.62 19.99
N CYS A 590 27.23 7.26 18.99
CA CYS A 590 25.85 6.99 18.58
C CYS A 590 25.87 5.91 17.50
N VAL A 591 25.25 4.75 17.78
CA VAL A 591 25.04 3.68 16.81
C VAL A 591 23.58 3.72 16.37
N ILE A 592 23.32 4.03 15.09
CA ILE A 592 21.98 3.88 14.50
C ILE A 592 22.01 2.58 13.68
N SER A 593 21.32 1.55 14.17
CA SER A 593 21.07 0.32 13.41
C SER A 593 19.70 0.40 12.77
N THR A 594 19.61 0.28 11.44
CA THR A 594 18.34 0.03 10.76
C THR A 594 18.08 -1.47 10.70
N ARG A 595 17.66 -2.04 11.82
CA ARG A 595 16.91 -3.29 11.87
C ARG A 595 15.79 -3.15 12.89
N THR A 596 14.56 -3.25 12.41
CA THR A 596 13.44 -3.68 13.24
C THR A 596 13.72 -5.13 13.67
N GLU A 597 13.58 -5.38 14.97
CA GLU A 597 13.67 -6.67 15.66
C GLU A 597 15.07 -7.28 15.90
N THR A 598 15.64 -7.02 17.08
CA THR A 598 16.09 -8.03 18.08
C THR A 598 16.91 -7.36 19.20
N SER A 599 16.75 -7.85 20.43
CA SER A 599 17.35 -7.38 21.69
C SER A 599 18.89 -7.33 21.69
N ILE A 600 19.49 -6.21 22.11
CA ILE A 600 20.92 -6.10 22.42
C ILE A 600 21.11 -6.38 23.92
N ALA A 601 21.87 -7.43 24.25
CA ALA A 601 22.39 -7.67 25.59
C ALA A 601 23.77 -7.01 25.73
N ALA A 602 23.91 -6.04 26.62
CA ALA A 602 25.21 -5.50 27.02
C ALA A 602 25.75 -6.32 28.21
N THR A 603 26.88 -7.00 28.04
CA THR A 603 27.64 -7.62 29.14
C THR A 603 28.84 -6.75 29.48
N GLU A 604 28.82 -6.11 30.66
CA GLU A 604 30.03 -5.54 31.26
C GLU A 604 30.87 -6.65 31.91
N ARG A 605 32.17 -6.64 31.61
CA ARG A 605 33.17 -7.50 32.26
C ARG A 605 34.07 -6.58 33.09
N THR A 606 33.79 -6.44 34.38
CA THR A 606 34.66 -5.74 35.34
C THR A 606 35.61 -6.74 36.00
N THR A 607 36.91 -6.58 35.78
CA THR A 607 37.97 -7.26 36.54
C THR A 607 38.59 -6.28 37.54
N SER A 608 38.44 -6.58 38.84
CA SER A 608 39.35 -6.38 40.01
C SER A 608 40.14 -5.05 40.11
N THR A 609 40.28 -4.32 41.23
CA THR A 609 40.44 -4.64 42.66
C THR A 609 40.48 -3.32 43.47
N ALA A 610 40.11 -3.39 44.75
CA ALA A 610 40.57 -2.59 45.90
C ALA A 610 39.87 -1.25 46.28
N ASP A 611 39.46 -1.25 47.56
CA ASP A 611 38.98 -0.21 48.48
C ASP A 611 39.42 1.25 48.28
N ALA A 612 38.47 2.19 48.40
CA ALA A 612 38.32 3.06 49.59
C ALA A 612 37.34 4.25 49.37
N SER A 613 36.40 4.41 50.32
CA SER A 613 35.79 5.65 50.83
C SER A 613 35.12 6.70 49.91
N LEU A 614 33.80 6.89 50.14
CA LEU A 614 33.05 8.15 50.30
C LEU A 614 33.39 9.39 49.43
N GLN A 615 32.44 9.82 48.58
CA GLN A 615 31.64 11.04 48.82
C GLN A 615 30.51 11.24 47.79
N LYS A 616 29.39 11.76 48.29
CA LYS A 616 28.25 12.29 47.50
C LYS A 616 28.70 13.46 46.62
N SER A 617 28.26 13.49 45.36
CA SER A 617 27.92 14.75 44.69
C SER A 617 26.99 14.49 43.50
N SER A 618 25.84 15.17 43.56
CA SER A 618 24.87 15.30 42.48
C SER A 618 25.49 16.13 41.34
N VAL A 619 25.33 15.71 40.09
CA VAL A 619 25.61 16.57 38.93
C VAL A 619 24.43 16.50 37.96
N ASN A 620 23.90 17.68 37.67
CA ASN A 620 22.77 17.98 36.80
C ASN A 620 22.98 17.47 35.37
N LEU A 621 21.95 16.85 34.79
CA LEU A 621 21.85 16.64 33.35
C LEU A 621 21.55 18.00 32.68
N ILE A 622 22.52 18.53 31.93
CA ILE A 622 22.30 19.63 31.00
C ILE A 622 21.76 19.03 29.71
N LEU A 623 20.47 19.19 29.45
CA LEU A 623 19.83 18.91 28.16
C LEU A 623 20.30 19.94 27.13
N LEU A 624 21.10 19.51 26.16
CA LEU A 624 21.39 20.27 24.95
C LEU A 624 20.45 19.81 23.83
N ASN A 625 19.66 20.76 23.32
CA ASN A 625 18.71 20.62 22.23
C ASN A 625 19.38 20.04 20.96
N CYS A 626 18.98 18.84 20.55
CA CYS A 626 19.04 18.43 19.15
C CYS A 626 17.62 18.53 18.58
N ALA A 627 17.41 19.47 17.65
CA ALA A 627 16.19 19.56 16.88
C ALA A 627 16.14 18.37 15.90
N VAL A 628 15.14 17.51 16.06
CA VAL A 628 14.75 16.51 15.08
C VAL A 628 13.40 16.98 14.54
N GLU A 629 13.35 17.42 13.28
CA GLU A 629 12.09 17.56 12.56
C GLU A 629 11.54 16.17 12.26
N LEU A 630 10.60 15.73 13.12
CA LEU A 630 9.69 14.63 12.84
C LEU A 630 8.43 15.22 12.21
N VAL A 631 8.28 15.07 10.89
CA VAL A 631 7.00 15.33 10.23
C VAL A 631 6.09 14.12 10.47
N GLY A 632 5.10 14.31 11.34
CA GLY A 632 3.80 13.62 11.26
C GLY A 632 3.63 12.27 11.99
N VAL A 633 3.60 12.27 13.33
CA VAL A 633 2.73 11.35 14.09
C VAL A 633 2.13 12.10 15.28
N THR A 634 0.80 12.17 15.33
CA THR A 634 0.01 12.67 16.46
C THR A 634 0.27 11.84 17.72
N ALA A 635 0.74 12.48 18.79
CA ALA A 635 0.90 11.88 20.11
C ALA A 635 -0.43 11.92 20.89
N ILE A 636 -0.91 10.74 21.30
CA ILE A 636 -1.96 10.58 22.31
C ILE A 636 -1.30 10.76 23.68
N VAL A 637 -1.80 11.72 24.47
CA VAL A 637 -1.38 11.95 25.86
C VAL A 637 -2.08 10.91 26.75
N ALA A 638 -1.32 9.94 27.28
CA ALA A 638 -1.75 9.12 28.40
C ALA A 638 -1.07 9.61 29.68
N THR A 639 -1.86 10.21 30.58
CA THR A 639 -1.44 10.54 31.95
C THR A 639 -1.33 9.26 32.77
N ALA A 640 -0.11 8.84 33.11
CA ALA A 640 0.12 7.79 34.09
C ALA A 640 -0.13 8.34 35.51
N GLN A 641 -1.21 7.90 36.16
CA GLN A 641 -1.38 8.02 37.60
C GLN A 641 -0.54 6.95 38.31
N ASN A 642 0.16 7.36 39.36
CA ASN A 642 0.92 6.51 40.27
C ASN A 642 0.07 5.38 40.83
N LEU A 643 0.45 4.14 40.55
CA LEU A 643 0.06 2.98 41.34
C LEU A 643 1.32 2.36 41.94
N THR A 644 1.49 2.60 43.23
CA THR A 644 2.41 1.92 44.13
C THR A 644 1.98 0.47 44.28
N VAL A 645 2.84 -0.47 43.89
CA VAL A 645 2.69 -1.90 44.20
C VAL A 645 3.23 -2.12 45.60
N ASP A 646 2.33 -2.43 46.54
CA ASP A 646 2.66 -2.85 47.89
C ASP A 646 2.81 -4.38 47.90
N ASN A 647 3.98 -4.87 48.31
CA ASN A 647 4.29 -6.28 48.47
C ASN A 647 3.95 -6.68 49.90
N THR A 648 2.79 -7.31 50.12
CA THR A 648 2.59 -8.17 51.29
C THR A 648 1.80 -9.43 50.92
N ALA A 649 2.34 -10.55 51.37
CA ALA A 649 1.82 -11.90 51.23
C ALA A 649 0.60 -12.16 52.15
N ASN A 650 -0.27 -13.08 51.75
CA ASN A 650 -0.96 -14.14 52.52
C ASN A 650 -2.06 -14.74 51.61
N MET A 651 -2.04 -16.02 51.20
CA MET A 651 -2.29 -17.27 51.95
C MET A 651 -3.79 -17.48 52.28
N TRP A 652 -4.29 -18.67 51.87
CA TRP A 652 -5.50 -19.45 52.25
C TRP A 652 -6.67 -19.57 51.23
N ASP A 653 -6.93 -20.86 50.94
CA ASP A 653 -8.09 -21.61 50.39
C ASP A 653 -8.63 -21.36 48.97
#